data_AF-A0A2V5N537-F1
#
_entry.id   AF-A0A2V5N537-F1
#
_cell.length_a   1.000
_cell.length_b   1.000
_cell.length_c   1.000
_cell.angle_alpha   90.00
_cell.angle_beta   90.00
_cell.angle_gamma   90.00
#
_symmetry.space_group_name_H-M   'P 1'
#
loop_
_entity.id
_entity.type
_entity.pdbx_description
1 polymer ?
#
loop_
_entity_poly.entity_id
_entity_poly.type
_entity_poly.pdbx_seq_one_letter_code
_entity_poly.pdbx_strand_id
1 'polypeptide(L)'
;MKSLRVFLLAVLITALFTAAGIAAQFTVTTKASTGPGSLSEAIDEASAYPGGGTITFNIPGSGVHVIDVGANPLPHVKNVFIDGYSQPGAHPNTLALGDDAVILIQVDGGGVAGRYGFWVTGFTHIRGLAITGCDTAVALLDPYDGNVIEGNFIGLEPSGQTAAANRVGIFVSTGATIGGTTVAARNVIGGNSIGVGLGARNATTVAGNYIGTDLSGTGALPNSIGIDVQSSVNRLVQIGGNDHSLGNVISGNSYGIRLGYPFYAPDGHRVSNPANYVVVSGNLIGTTADGQGRLGNRYQGIVIFDGVNNTIGGTDPASGNTIAYNGYQGISVQDFAGNASGNRLLSNSIYSNGICGIALGAGGPVPNDLNDGDTGPNSLQNYPIITGASIANGQATINGTLNSTPNAQFTIQFFADSLGFTTPGQTYLGTTSVITDANGNASFSVAFSISKTNVVFDATATNANGDTSPFFYNPGRLANISTRLRVQTGDNALIAGFIMVRNQARVVLRALGPSLSVNGTPVAGRLQDPTLELYDSKGALIATNDNWRDDPNSNRLGSLAPTNDLEAALSVDLVEGAYTAVVRGKNNTTGIGLAEAYFDAGQSPSVPAELANLSTRGLVETGDNVMIGGFIATDSNGPTRFVIRAIGPSLGSAGISNPLADPTLELHDGNGAVIATNDNWKDGDEASVRATGLAPQNDAESVILATLPVGAYTAIVRGKGNATGVALVEVYNLH
;
A
#
# COMPACT_ATOMS: atom_id res chain seq x y z
N MET A 1 -6.68 4.51 -38.78
CA MET A 1 -7.36 5.73 -39.29
C MET A 1 -8.02 6.60 -38.22
N LYS A 2 -8.33 6.09 -37.01
CA LYS A 2 -8.83 6.92 -35.88
C LYS A 2 -7.72 7.57 -35.03
N SER A 3 -6.50 7.01 -34.97
CA SER A 3 -5.37 7.59 -34.22
C SER A 3 -4.72 8.81 -34.88
N LEU A 4 -4.88 8.99 -36.20
CA LEU A 4 -4.36 10.15 -36.92
C LEU A 4 -5.20 11.43 -36.65
N ARG A 5 -6.43 11.29 -36.15
CA ARG A 5 -7.30 12.44 -35.82
C ARG A 5 -7.00 13.08 -34.46
N VAL A 6 -6.42 12.34 -33.51
CA VAL A 6 -6.02 12.86 -32.20
C VAL A 6 -4.70 13.62 -32.31
N PHE A 7 -3.77 13.13 -33.13
CA PHE A 7 -2.51 13.80 -33.40
C PHE A 7 -2.68 15.10 -34.21
N LEU A 8 -3.65 15.14 -35.13
CA LEU A 8 -3.99 16.39 -35.83
C LEU A 8 -4.65 17.42 -34.91
N LEU A 9 -5.39 17.02 -33.86
CA LEU A 9 -6.11 17.96 -32.99
C LEU A 9 -5.17 18.68 -32.00
N ALA A 10 -4.14 18.00 -31.49
CA ALA A 10 -3.12 18.61 -30.61
C ALA A 10 -2.20 19.59 -31.37
N VAL A 11 -1.88 19.28 -32.63
CA VAL A 11 -1.16 20.20 -33.53
C VAL A 11 -2.07 21.33 -34.02
N LEU A 12 -3.39 21.11 -34.11
CA LEU A 12 -4.34 22.17 -34.46
C LEU A 12 -4.55 23.17 -33.32
N ILE A 13 -4.46 22.78 -32.05
CA ILE A 13 -4.62 23.69 -30.90
C ILE A 13 -3.39 24.60 -30.74
N THR A 14 -2.19 24.10 -31.05
CA THR A 14 -0.98 24.95 -31.14
C THR A 14 -0.97 25.79 -32.42
N ALA A 15 -1.53 25.30 -33.53
CA ALA A 15 -1.60 26.06 -34.79
C ALA A 15 -2.75 27.10 -34.84
N LEU A 16 -3.84 26.91 -34.10
CA LEU A 16 -4.98 27.85 -34.04
C LEU A 16 -4.67 29.14 -33.27
N PHE A 17 -3.56 29.21 -32.53
CA PHE A 17 -3.05 30.46 -31.97
C PHE A 17 -2.04 31.19 -32.87
N THR A 18 -1.63 30.59 -34.00
CA THR A 18 -0.64 31.21 -34.90
C THR A 18 -1.24 31.90 -36.13
N ALA A 19 -2.57 31.95 -36.25
CA ALA A 19 -3.23 32.58 -37.39
C ALA A 19 -4.57 33.26 -37.06
N ALA A 20 -4.62 34.12 -36.03
CA ALA A 20 -5.65 35.16 -35.88
C ALA A 20 -5.28 36.18 -34.78
N GLY A 21 -4.52 37.23 -35.14
CA GLY A 21 -4.27 38.39 -34.27
C GLY A 21 -3.34 38.13 -33.08
N ILE A 22 -2.56 39.14 -32.69
CA ILE A 22 -1.84 39.11 -31.42
C ILE A 22 -2.91 39.04 -30.33
N ALA A 23 -2.97 37.95 -29.55
CA ALA A 23 -3.86 37.89 -28.39
C ALA A 23 -3.54 39.08 -27.47
N ALA A 24 -4.56 39.83 -27.03
CA ALA A 24 -4.35 40.99 -26.19
C ALA A 24 -3.66 40.58 -24.88
N GLN A 25 -2.63 41.33 -24.49
CA GLN A 25 -1.81 41.04 -23.31
C GLN A 25 -2.16 42.02 -22.19
N PHE A 26 -2.46 41.49 -21.01
CA PHE A 26 -2.80 42.24 -19.80
C PHE A 26 -1.73 41.93 -18.74
N THR A 27 -1.01 42.95 -18.30
CA THR A 27 0.18 42.76 -17.44
C THR A 27 -0.11 43.12 -16.00
N VAL A 28 0.06 42.16 -15.09
CA VAL A 28 0.04 42.36 -13.65
C VAL A 28 1.38 42.96 -13.22
N THR A 29 1.34 44.11 -12.53
CA THR A 29 2.53 44.88 -12.14
C THR A 29 2.60 45.16 -10.64
N THR A 30 1.59 44.74 -9.87
CA THR A 30 1.56 44.89 -8.42
C THR A 30 1.10 43.61 -7.72
N LYS A 31 1.48 43.48 -6.45
CA LYS A 31 1.02 42.41 -5.53
C LYS A 31 -0.37 42.66 -4.96
N ALA A 32 -0.92 43.86 -5.16
CA ALA A 32 -2.30 44.14 -4.76
C ALA A 32 -3.26 43.19 -5.50
N SER A 33 -4.30 42.73 -4.81
CA SER A 33 -5.34 41.91 -5.44
C SER A 33 -6.26 42.75 -6.33
N THR A 34 -6.54 44.00 -5.97
CA THR A 34 -7.46 44.92 -6.67
C THR A 34 -6.80 46.27 -7.00
N GLY A 35 -7.41 47.00 -7.94
CA GLY A 35 -6.94 48.32 -8.39
C GLY A 35 -5.97 48.27 -9.57
N PRO A 36 -5.44 49.41 -10.00
CA PRO A 36 -4.60 49.50 -11.19
C PRO A 36 -3.37 48.59 -11.13
N GLY A 37 -3.15 47.80 -12.19
CA GLY A 37 -2.06 46.85 -12.35
C GLY A 37 -2.23 45.54 -11.59
N SER A 38 -3.38 45.31 -10.94
CA SER A 38 -3.63 44.12 -10.13
C SER A 38 -4.04 42.90 -10.96
N LEU A 39 -3.98 41.71 -10.35
CA LEU A 39 -4.49 40.49 -10.98
C LEU A 39 -6.01 40.55 -11.24
N SER A 40 -6.80 41.14 -10.31
CA SER A 40 -8.24 41.34 -10.54
C SER A 40 -8.53 42.20 -11.76
N GLU A 41 -7.83 43.33 -11.94
CA GLU A 41 -8.03 44.21 -13.11
C GLU A 41 -7.65 43.47 -14.40
N ALA A 42 -6.49 42.80 -14.42
CA ALA A 42 -6.06 42.02 -15.58
C ALA A 42 -7.06 40.91 -15.95
N ILE A 43 -7.69 40.26 -14.97
CA ILE A 43 -8.74 39.25 -15.22
C ILE A 43 -9.99 39.89 -15.82
N ASP A 44 -10.48 40.99 -15.27
CA ASP A 44 -11.67 41.67 -15.77
C ASP A 44 -11.47 42.14 -17.22
N GLU A 45 -10.32 42.77 -17.51
CA GLU A 45 -9.99 43.25 -18.84
C GLU A 45 -9.80 42.11 -19.85
N ALA A 46 -9.02 41.07 -19.50
CA ALA A 46 -8.81 39.92 -20.36
C ALA A 46 -10.10 39.15 -20.65
N SER A 47 -10.95 38.99 -19.63
CA SER A 47 -12.24 38.30 -19.74
C SER A 47 -13.28 39.11 -20.54
N ALA A 48 -13.12 40.43 -20.62
CA ALA A 48 -13.97 41.30 -21.43
C ALA A 48 -13.47 41.44 -22.88
N TYR A 49 -12.23 41.06 -23.17
CA TYR A 49 -11.64 41.22 -24.50
C TYR A 49 -12.25 40.24 -25.52
N PRO A 50 -12.68 40.71 -26.71
CA PRO A 50 -13.19 39.84 -27.76
C PRO A 50 -12.15 38.79 -28.20
N GLY A 51 -12.47 37.51 -28.04
CA GLY A 51 -11.56 36.40 -28.36
C GLY A 51 -10.66 35.96 -27.21
N GLY A 52 -10.74 36.60 -26.04
CA GLY A 52 -9.93 36.27 -24.87
C GLY A 52 -8.59 37.00 -24.82
N GLY A 53 -7.93 36.94 -23.67
CA GLY A 53 -6.66 37.63 -23.41
C GLY A 53 -5.61 36.74 -22.75
N THR A 54 -4.34 37.14 -22.85
CA THR A 54 -3.24 36.55 -22.10
C THR A 54 -2.87 37.46 -20.94
N ILE A 55 -2.92 36.93 -19.72
CA ILE A 55 -2.42 37.59 -18.52
C ILE A 55 -0.96 37.20 -18.32
N THR A 56 -0.13 38.23 -18.16
CA THR A 56 1.31 38.09 -17.88
C THR A 56 1.68 38.87 -16.63
N PHE A 57 2.84 38.58 -16.04
CA PHE A 57 3.31 39.16 -14.80
C PHE A 57 4.65 39.86 -15.03
N ASN A 58 4.77 41.07 -14.49
CA ASN A 58 6.01 41.83 -14.44
C ASN A 58 6.01 42.68 -13.16
N ILE A 59 5.84 42.02 -12.02
CA ILE A 59 5.81 42.67 -10.71
C ILE A 59 7.26 43.04 -10.32
N PRO A 60 7.55 44.31 -9.99
CA PRO A 60 8.90 44.71 -9.60
C PRO A 60 9.37 44.05 -8.30
N GLY A 61 10.67 43.72 -8.25
CA GLY A 61 11.32 43.10 -7.10
C GLY A 61 11.86 41.71 -7.42
N SER A 62 12.62 41.14 -6.50
CA SER A 62 13.16 39.78 -6.59
C SER A 62 12.40 38.82 -5.68
N GLY A 63 12.37 37.55 -6.05
CA GLY A 63 11.76 36.49 -5.24
C GLY A 63 10.26 36.36 -5.43
N VAL A 64 9.60 35.69 -4.50
CA VAL A 64 8.17 35.39 -4.58
C VAL A 64 7.32 36.66 -4.40
N HIS A 65 6.32 36.80 -5.26
CA HIS A 65 5.27 37.81 -5.19
C HIS A 65 3.96 37.16 -4.76
N VAL A 66 3.60 37.37 -3.49
CA VAL A 66 2.33 36.91 -2.93
C VAL A 66 1.22 37.92 -3.23
N ILE A 67 0.16 37.45 -3.88
CA ILE A 67 -1.09 38.16 -4.14
C ILE A 67 -2.14 37.59 -3.18
N ASP A 68 -2.43 38.33 -2.11
CA ASP A 68 -3.43 37.96 -1.11
C ASP A 68 -4.84 38.24 -1.63
N VAL A 69 -5.60 37.17 -1.90
CA VAL A 69 -7.01 37.21 -2.33
C VAL A 69 -7.96 36.86 -1.18
N GLY A 70 -7.43 36.65 0.02
CA GLY A 70 -8.17 36.29 1.23
C GLY A 70 -9.09 37.39 1.73
N ALA A 71 -8.74 38.66 1.56
CA ALA A 71 -9.64 39.79 1.85
C ALA A 71 -10.53 40.16 0.65
N ASN A 72 -9.94 40.23 -0.54
CA ASN A 72 -10.61 40.64 -1.77
C ASN A 72 -10.53 39.51 -2.81
N PRO A 73 -11.63 38.77 -3.05
CA PRO A 73 -11.63 37.68 -4.02
C PRO A 73 -11.37 38.18 -5.43
N LEU A 74 -10.76 37.32 -6.25
CA LEU A 74 -10.66 37.57 -7.69
C LEU A 74 -12.05 37.48 -8.36
N PRO A 75 -12.27 38.23 -9.45
CA PRO A 75 -13.43 38.07 -10.30
C PRO A 75 -13.42 36.71 -11.01
N HIS A 76 -14.57 36.30 -11.54
CA HIS A 76 -14.66 35.04 -12.30
C HIS A 76 -13.83 35.11 -13.59
N VAL A 77 -13.02 34.08 -13.82
CA VAL A 77 -12.15 33.98 -15.00
C VAL A 77 -12.90 33.32 -16.15
N LYS A 78 -12.83 33.91 -17.35
CA LYS A 78 -13.46 33.35 -18.56
C LYS A 78 -12.64 33.69 -19.81
N ASN A 79 -12.29 32.68 -20.61
CA ASN A 79 -11.61 32.88 -21.90
C ASN A 79 -10.22 33.55 -21.74
N VAL A 80 -9.42 33.10 -20.78
CA VAL A 80 -8.12 33.70 -20.45
C VAL A 80 -7.01 32.66 -20.44
N PHE A 81 -5.83 33.04 -20.93
CA PHE A 81 -4.58 32.33 -20.65
C PHE A 81 -3.80 33.08 -19.57
N ILE A 82 -3.53 32.45 -18.43
CA ILE A 82 -2.77 33.02 -17.32
C ILE A 82 -1.39 32.36 -17.29
N ASP A 83 -0.35 33.16 -17.55
CA ASP A 83 1.03 32.67 -17.65
C ASP A 83 1.91 33.23 -16.52
N GLY A 84 1.96 32.52 -15.38
CA GLY A 84 2.83 32.87 -14.26
C GLY A 84 4.32 32.81 -14.59
N TYR A 85 4.71 32.00 -15.59
CA TYR A 85 6.11 31.90 -16.04
C TYR A 85 6.59 33.15 -16.79
N SER A 86 5.70 34.09 -17.10
CA SER A 86 6.09 35.38 -17.67
C SER A 86 6.77 36.31 -16.65
N GLN A 87 6.63 36.07 -15.34
CA GLN A 87 7.34 36.83 -14.31
C GLN A 87 8.86 36.66 -14.48
N PRO A 88 9.63 37.75 -14.59
CA PRO A 88 11.09 37.67 -14.71
C PRO A 88 11.74 36.79 -13.62
N GLY A 89 12.48 35.76 -14.07
CA GLY A 89 13.15 34.79 -13.20
C GLY A 89 12.39 33.47 -13.00
N ALA A 90 11.12 33.40 -13.39
CA ALA A 90 10.35 32.15 -13.40
C ALA A 90 10.70 31.31 -14.63
N HIS A 91 10.60 29.99 -14.51
CA HIS A 91 10.72 29.09 -15.65
C HIS A 91 9.97 27.77 -15.42
N PRO A 92 9.46 27.13 -16.49
CA PRO A 92 8.82 25.83 -16.39
C PRO A 92 9.82 24.72 -16.07
N ASN A 93 9.27 23.60 -15.63
CA ASN A 93 10.01 22.38 -15.35
C ASN A 93 10.65 21.78 -16.63
N THR A 94 11.85 21.25 -16.46
CA THR A 94 12.65 20.56 -17.48
C THR A 94 13.02 19.13 -17.10
N LEU A 95 12.79 18.72 -15.84
CA LEU A 95 13.20 17.42 -15.33
C LEU A 95 12.20 16.31 -15.66
N ALA A 96 12.71 15.16 -16.10
CA ALA A 96 11.90 13.96 -16.25
C ALA A 96 11.46 13.39 -14.90
N LEU A 97 12.38 13.36 -13.92
CA LEU A 97 12.18 12.95 -12.54
C LEU A 97 12.42 14.14 -11.61
N GLY A 98 11.48 14.42 -10.71
CA GLY A 98 11.46 15.65 -9.93
C GLY A 98 10.89 16.83 -10.73
N ASP A 99 10.84 18.01 -10.14
CA ASP A 99 10.34 19.22 -10.78
C ASP A 99 11.24 20.40 -10.43
N ASP A 100 11.84 21.05 -11.42
CA ASP A 100 12.71 22.22 -11.24
C ASP A 100 12.03 23.54 -11.62
N ALA A 101 10.70 23.58 -11.74
CA ALA A 101 10.00 24.83 -12.03
C ALA A 101 10.32 25.89 -10.98
N VAL A 102 10.64 27.10 -11.44
CA VAL A 102 10.75 28.28 -10.58
C VAL A 102 9.44 29.04 -10.65
N ILE A 103 8.66 28.92 -9.58
CA ILE A 103 7.39 29.62 -9.39
C ILE A 103 7.66 30.90 -8.59
N LEU A 104 7.24 32.06 -9.13
CA LEU A 104 7.42 33.36 -8.47
C LEU A 104 6.11 34.07 -8.14
N ILE A 105 4.97 33.59 -8.63
CA ILE A 105 3.67 34.17 -8.34
C ILE A 105 2.90 33.21 -7.43
N GLN A 106 2.52 33.69 -6.26
CA GLN A 106 1.67 32.97 -5.33
C GLN A 106 0.32 33.68 -5.21
N VAL A 107 -0.77 32.97 -5.44
CA VAL A 107 -2.13 33.42 -5.17
C VAL A 107 -2.60 32.76 -3.88
N ASP A 108 -2.77 33.54 -2.82
CA ASP A 108 -3.08 33.03 -1.49
C ASP A 108 -4.47 33.46 -1.02
N GLY A 109 -5.31 32.48 -0.67
CA GLY A 109 -6.66 32.68 -0.14
C GLY A 109 -6.69 33.03 1.36
N GLY A 110 -5.55 33.05 2.04
CA GLY A 110 -5.43 33.48 3.44
C GLY A 110 -6.10 32.54 4.45
N GLY A 111 -6.45 31.32 4.05
CA GLY A 111 -7.15 30.34 4.89
C GLY A 111 -8.63 30.64 5.12
N VAL A 112 -9.23 31.52 4.32
CA VAL A 112 -10.62 31.94 4.48
C VAL A 112 -11.57 30.94 3.83
N ALA A 113 -12.55 30.44 4.60
CA ALA A 113 -13.55 29.50 4.11
C ALA A 113 -14.38 30.09 2.95
N GLY A 114 -14.67 29.27 1.94
CA GLY A 114 -15.39 29.68 0.72
C GLY A 114 -14.58 30.56 -0.24
N ARG A 115 -13.29 30.80 0.02
CA ARG A 115 -12.43 31.57 -0.89
C ARG A 115 -11.91 30.68 -2.02
N TYR A 116 -12.04 31.16 -3.25
CA TYR A 116 -11.49 30.52 -4.43
C TYR A 116 -10.21 31.25 -4.86
N GLY A 117 -9.19 30.49 -5.26
CA GLY A 117 -8.06 31.07 -5.98
C GLY A 117 -8.53 31.53 -7.35
N PHE A 118 -9.08 30.61 -8.15
CA PHE A 118 -9.70 30.90 -9.43
C PHE A 118 -11.06 30.22 -9.57
N TRP A 119 -12.10 31.03 -9.77
CA TRP A 119 -13.42 30.56 -10.18
C TRP A 119 -13.53 30.71 -11.69
N VAL A 120 -13.54 29.58 -12.42
CA VAL A 120 -13.50 29.56 -13.89
C VAL A 120 -14.89 29.30 -14.48
N THR A 121 -15.33 30.19 -15.37
CA THR A 121 -16.61 30.14 -16.10
C THR A 121 -16.42 30.35 -17.62
N GLY A 122 -15.35 29.81 -18.19
CA GLY A 122 -15.04 29.89 -19.62
C GLY A 122 -13.70 29.23 -19.93
N PHE A 123 -13.36 29.05 -21.22
CA PHE A 123 -12.14 28.35 -21.66
C PHE A 123 -10.88 29.00 -21.09
N THR A 124 -10.24 28.37 -20.11
CA THR A 124 -9.14 28.98 -19.37
C THR A 124 -7.94 28.05 -19.32
N HIS A 125 -6.75 28.62 -19.49
CA HIS A 125 -5.49 27.93 -19.29
C HIS A 125 -4.71 28.64 -18.17
N ILE A 126 -4.30 27.92 -17.13
CA ILE A 126 -3.54 28.45 -15.99
C ILE A 126 -2.24 27.67 -15.82
N ARG A 127 -1.10 28.40 -15.80
CA ARG A 127 0.22 27.82 -15.53
C ARG A 127 1.17 28.71 -14.73
N GLY A 128 2.17 28.10 -14.11
CA GLY A 128 3.29 28.80 -13.48
C GLY A 128 2.94 29.54 -12.19
N LEU A 129 1.91 29.08 -11.47
CA LEU A 129 1.45 29.69 -10.22
C LEU A 129 1.60 28.72 -9.03
N ALA A 130 1.83 29.28 -7.85
CA ALA A 130 1.52 28.63 -6.58
C ALA A 130 0.14 29.09 -6.12
N ILE A 131 -0.75 28.18 -5.73
CA ILE A 131 -2.11 28.52 -5.28
C ILE A 131 -2.38 27.86 -3.93
N THR A 132 -2.54 28.68 -2.89
CA THR A 132 -2.50 28.25 -1.49
C THR A 132 -3.64 28.85 -0.68
N GLY A 133 -3.92 28.27 0.50
CA GLY A 133 -4.81 28.87 1.50
C GLY A 133 -6.26 29.11 1.05
N CYS A 134 -6.71 28.47 -0.03
CA CYS A 134 -8.07 28.58 -0.55
C CYS A 134 -8.98 27.46 -0.03
N ASP A 135 -10.28 27.69 -0.04
CA ASP A 135 -11.24 26.58 0.06
C ASP A 135 -11.18 25.70 -1.21
N THR A 136 -11.08 26.33 -2.38
CA THR A 136 -10.77 25.63 -3.63
C THR A 136 -9.77 26.44 -4.43
N ALA A 137 -8.60 25.89 -4.72
CA ALA A 137 -7.53 26.62 -5.42
C ALA A 137 -7.97 26.97 -6.86
N VAL A 138 -8.49 25.99 -7.60
CA VAL A 138 -9.08 26.18 -8.93
C VAL A 138 -10.40 25.43 -9.04
N ALA A 139 -11.48 26.14 -9.36
CA ALA A 139 -12.80 25.57 -9.63
C ALA A 139 -13.17 25.73 -11.11
N LEU A 140 -13.28 24.62 -11.83
CA LEU A 140 -13.67 24.56 -13.24
C LEU A 140 -15.13 24.13 -13.34
N LEU A 141 -16.03 25.08 -13.57
CA LEU A 141 -17.47 24.84 -13.50
C LEU A 141 -18.15 24.76 -14.87
N ASP A 142 -19.23 23.98 -14.93
CA ASP A 142 -20.04 23.76 -16.12
C ASP A 142 -20.57 25.07 -16.74
N PRO A 143 -20.81 25.10 -18.08
CA PRO A 143 -20.70 24.00 -19.05
C PRO A 143 -19.42 24.06 -19.93
N TYR A 144 -18.32 24.65 -19.44
CA TYR A 144 -17.19 25.04 -20.28
C TYR A 144 -16.05 24.01 -20.32
N ASP A 145 -16.11 23.05 -21.25
CA ASP A 145 -15.03 22.07 -21.49
C ASP A 145 -13.72 22.73 -22.00
N GLY A 146 -12.60 22.00 -21.96
CA GLY A 146 -11.35 22.39 -22.63
C GLY A 146 -10.41 23.28 -21.80
N ASN A 147 -10.65 23.42 -20.50
CA ASN A 147 -9.72 24.11 -19.59
C ASN A 147 -8.43 23.30 -19.41
N VAL A 148 -7.31 24.00 -19.18
CA VAL A 148 -5.99 23.40 -18.98
C VAL A 148 -5.35 23.96 -17.72
N ILE A 149 -4.94 23.09 -16.80
CA ILE A 149 -4.21 23.46 -15.59
C ILE A 149 -2.89 22.70 -15.62
N GLU A 150 -1.77 23.39 -15.86
CA GLU A 150 -0.47 22.77 -16.08
C GLU A 150 0.67 23.53 -15.38
N GLY A 151 1.72 22.84 -14.94
CA GLY A 151 2.92 23.52 -14.43
C GLY A 151 2.68 24.38 -13.18
N ASN A 152 1.72 24.03 -12.31
CA ASN A 152 1.40 24.78 -11.09
C ASN A 152 1.76 24.00 -9.82
N PHE A 153 2.00 24.73 -8.74
CA PHE A 153 2.09 24.18 -7.39
C PHE A 153 0.77 24.46 -6.64
N ILE A 154 0.04 23.41 -6.25
CA ILE A 154 -1.31 23.54 -5.69
C ILE A 154 -1.33 23.00 -4.25
N GLY A 155 -1.61 23.89 -3.30
CA GLY A 155 -1.55 23.60 -1.86
C GLY A 155 -0.14 23.58 -1.31
N LEU A 156 0.84 24.06 -2.10
CA LEU A 156 2.24 24.13 -1.77
C LEU A 156 2.74 25.57 -1.96
N GLU A 157 3.63 26.01 -1.08
CA GLU A 157 4.40 27.24 -1.27
C GLU A 157 5.21 27.17 -2.57
N PRO A 158 5.66 28.31 -3.15
CA PRO A 158 6.44 28.33 -4.40
C PRO A 158 7.74 27.53 -4.37
N SER A 159 8.21 27.13 -3.18
CA SER A 159 9.34 26.21 -3.01
C SER A 159 9.02 24.77 -3.41
N GLY A 160 7.75 24.38 -3.54
CA GLY A 160 7.27 23.02 -3.83
C GLY A 160 7.59 21.96 -2.76
N GLN A 161 8.16 22.38 -1.62
CA GLN A 161 8.59 21.50 -0.51
C GLN A 161 7.81 21.74 0.78
N THR A 162 7.02 22.81 0.84
CA THR A 162 6.28 23.19 2.04
C THR A 162 4.80 23.25 1.72
N ALA A 163 3.98 22.53 2.50
CA ALA A 163 2.54 22.56 2.35
C ALA A 163 1.94 23.87 2.87
N ALA A 164 1.07 24.47 2.06
CA ALA A 164 0.23 25.62 2.37
C ALA A 164 -1.19 25.29 1.87
N ALA A 165 -1.83 24.41 2.64
CA ALA A 165 -2.99 23.62 2.25
C ALA A 165 -4.17 24.44 1.73
N ASN A 166 -4.82 23.94 0.67
CA ASN A 166 -6.22 24.26 0.37
C ASN A 166 -7.15 23.18 0.93
N ARG A 167 -8.46 23.43 1.01
CA ARG A 167 -9.41 22.32 1.23
C ARG A 167 -9.47 21.44 -0.01
N VAL A 168 -9.68 22.02 -1.19
CA VAL A 168 -9.62 21.33 -2.48
C VAL A 168 -8.55 22.01 -3.36
N GLY A 169 -7.65 21.23 -3.94
CA GLY A 169 -6.67 21.74 -4.91
C GLY A 169 -7.37 22.18 -6.19
N ILE A 170 -7.77 21.21 -7.01
CA ILE A 170 -8.48 21.45 -8.27
C ILE A 170 -9.83 20.75 -8.24
N PHE A 171 -10.92 21.47 -8.45
CA PHE A 171 -12.26 20.92 -8.62
C PHE A 171 -12.74 21.06 -10.06
N VAL A 172 -13.30 19.98 -10.62
CA VAL A 172 -13.68 19.92 -12.03
C VAL A 172 -15.08 19.34 -12.19
N SER A 173 -16.04 20.11 -12.69
CA SER A 173 -17.34 19.59 -13.12
C SER A 173 -17.44 19.38 -14.64
N THR A 174 -16.63 20.09 -15.43
CA THR A 174 -16.64 20.06 -16.91
C THR A 174 -15.28 19.57 -17.43
N GLY A 175 -15.21 18.98 -18.63
CA GLY A 175 -13.99 18.37 -19.16
C GLY A 175 -12.78 19.29 -19.16
N ALA A 176 -11.66 18.82 -18.60
CA ALA A 176 -10.41 19.57 -18.47
C ALA A 176 -9.17 18.70 -18.67
N THR A 177 -8.02 19.32 -18.89
CA THR A 177 -6.71 18.67 -18.80
C THR A 177 -6.00 19.19 -17.56
N ILE A 178 -5.64 18.28 -16.65
CA ILE A 178 -4.82 18.58 -15.47
C ILE A 178 -3.47 17.92 -15.69
N GLY A 179 -2.45 18.74 -15.86
CA GLY A 179 -1.12 18.33 -16.24
C GLY A 179 -0.99 18.20 -17.75
N GLY A 180 -0.29 17.18 -18.21
CA GLY A 180 -0.10 16.93 -19.64
C GLY A 180 0.95 15.86 -19.92
N THR A 181 1.35 15.78 -21.19
CA THR A 181 2.30 14.78 -21.68
C THR A 181 3.76 15.25 -21.66
N THR A 182 4.00 16.48 -21.19
CA THR A 182 5.34 17.07 -21.12
C THR A 182 5.72 17.33 -19.67
N VAL A 183 7.02 17.32 -19.37
CA VAL A 183 7.52 17.63 -18.03
C VAL A 183 7.15 19.05 -17.58
N ALA A 184 7.08 20.02 -18.50
CA ALA A 184 6.68 21.39 -18.23
C ALA A 184 5.20 21.52 -17.80
N ALA A 185 4.37 20.56 -18.18
CA ALA A 185 2.95 20.55 -17.84
C ALA A 185 2.67 19.99 -16.44
N ARG A 186 3.66 19.35 -15.78
CA ARG A 186 3.50 18.70 -14.47
C ARG A 186 3.00 19.69 -13.42
N ASN A 187 1.85 19.40 -12.81
CA ASN A 187 1.49 20.05 -11.55
C ASN A 187 2.06 19.26 -10.38
N VAL A 188 2.41 19.97 -9.30
CA VAL A 188 2.76 19.38 -8.00
C VAL A 188 1.65 19.75 -7.00
N ILE A 189 0.90 18.76 -6.52
CA ILE A 189 -0.35 18.95 -5.77
C ILE A 189 -0.23 18.24 -4.42
N GLY A 190 -0.11 18.99 -3.33
CA GLY A 190 0.13 18.43 -1.99
C GLY A 190 -0.53 19.22 -0.87
N GLY A 191 -0.68 18.59 0.29
CA GLY A 191 -1.18 19.23 1.50
C GLY A 191 -2.69 19.49 1.58
N ASN A 192 -3.49 19.13 0.57
CA ASN A 192 -4.91 19.48 0.51
C ASN A 192 -5.82 18.40 1.16
N SER A 193 -7.07 18.72 1.50
CA SER A 193 -8.03 17.65 1.85
C SER A 193 -8.33 16.78 0.63
N ILE A 194 -8.56 17.40 -0.53
CA ILE A 194 -8.67 16.71 -1.83
C ILE A 194 -7.67 17.36 -2.78
N GLY A 195 -6.76 16.59 -3.37
CA GLY A 195 -5.82 17.08 -4.38
C GLY A 195 -6.58 17.49 -5.65
N VAL A 196 -7.20 16.51 -6.31
CA VAL A 196 -8.04 16.71 -7.50
C VAL A 196 -9.41 16.08 -7.29
N GLY A 197 -10.47 16.91 -7.30
CA GLY A 197 -11.87 16.50 -7.20
C GLY A 197 -12.57 16.55 -8.54
N LEU A 198 -13.13 15.43 -8.97
CA LEU A 198 -13.80 15.25 -10.27
C LEU A 198 -15.30 15.00 -10.05
N GLY A 199 -16.13 15.99 -10.38
CA GLY A 199 -17.60 15.98 -10.27
C GLY A 199 -18.32 15.28 -11.43
N ALA A 200 -19.65 15.37 -11.51
CA ALA A 200 -20.44 14.72 -12.57
C ALA A 200 -20.18 15.34 -13.96
N ARG A 201 -20.30 14.52 -15.04
CA ARG A 201 -20.27 14.95 -16.47
C ARG A 201 -18.93 15.47 -17.00
N ASN A 202 -17.81 15.03 -16.46
CA ASN A 202 -16.49 15.45 -16.90
C ASN A 202 -15.88 14.53 -17.98
N ALA A 203 -15.31 15.15 -19.02
CA ALA A 203 -14.37 14.49 -19.92
C ALA A 203 -12.96 14.96 -19.56
N THR A 204 -12.45 14.50 -18.42
CA THR A 204 -11.21 15.02 -17.83
C THR A 204 -10.06 14.05 -17.98
N THR A 205 -8.91 14.59 -18.36
CA THR A 205 -7.63 13.88 -18.33
C THR A 205 -6.77 14.44 -17.21
N VAL A 206 -6.27 13.57 -16.32
CA VAL A 206 -5.28 13.91 -15.30
C VAL A 206 -4.02 13.14 -15.64
N ALA A 207 -2.95 13.79 -16.12
CA ALA A 207 -1.75 13.11 -16.61
C ALA A 207 -0.46 13.85 -16.22
N GLY A 208 0.61 13.10 -15.95
CA GLY A 208 1.94 13.66 -15.71
C GLY A 208 2.10 14.49 -14.43
N ASN A 209 1.19 14.38 -13.45
CA ASN A 209 1.23 15.17 -12.22
C ASN A 209 1.91 14.41 -11.06
N TYR A 210 2.44 15.17 -10.10
CA TYR A 210 2.85 14.66 -8.78
C TYR A 210 1.78 15.05 -7.76
N ILE A 211 1.18 14.06 -7.09
CA ILE A 211 0.02 14.23 -6.23
C ILE A 211 0.27 13.54 -4.88
N GLY A 212 0.40 14.36 -3.83
CA GLY A 212 0.70 13.94 -2.45
C GLY A 212 2.19 13.92 -2.10
N THR A 213 3.04 14.41 -3.01
CA THR A 213 4.49 14.47 -2.83
C THR A 213 5.00 15.92 -2.89
N ASP A 214 6.25 16.12 -2.49
CA ASP A 214 7.01 17.32 -2.84
C ASP A 214 7.41 17.33 -4.32
N LEU A 215 8.04 18.43 -4.76
CA LEU A 215 8.55 18.59 -6.12
C LEU A 215 9.54 17.50 -6.55
N SER A 216 10.26 16.88 -5.60
CA SER A 216 11.22 15.82 -5.94
C SER A 216 10.53 14.50 -6.29
N GLY A 217 9.29 14.32 -5.84
CA GLY A 217 8.56 13.05 -5.95
C GLY A 217 9.06 11.98 -4.98
N THR A 218 9.83 12.37 -3.96
CA THR A 218 10.41 11.45 -2.96
C THR A 218 10.01 11.76 -1.51
N GLY A 219 9.62 13.01 -1.21
CA GLY A 219 9.05 13.40 0.08
C GLY A 219 7.53 13.41 0.03
N ALA A 220 6.87 13.00 1.12
CA ALA A 220 5.40 13.04 1.23
C ALA A 220 4.91 14.42 1.71
N LEU A 221 3.97 15.01 0.96
CA LEU A 221 3.18 16.18 1.34
C LEU A 221 1.69 15.80 1.19
N PRO A 222 1.16 14.99 2.13
CA PRO A 222 -0.07 14.22 1.96
C PRO A 222 -1.27 15.10 1.62
N ASN A 223 -2.05 14.69 0.61
CA ASN A 223 -3.47 15.03 0.60
C ASN A 223 -4.27 13.99 1.41
N SER A 224 -5.48 14.32 1.87
CA SER A 224 -6.35 13.26 2.45
C SER A 224 -6.82 12.30 1.35
N ILE A 225 -7.22 12.81 0.19
CA ILE A 225 -7.41 12.02 -1.04
C ILE A 225 -6.60 12.65 -2.16
N GLY A 226 -5.80 11.85 -2.87
CA GLY A 226 -5.05 12.32 -4.04
C GLY A 226 -5.99 12.74 -5.17
N ILE A 227 -6.73 11.77 -5.74
CA ILE A 227 -7.75 12.01 -6.76
C ILE A 227 -9.09 11.42 -6.30
N ASP A 228 -10.14 12.25 -6.28
CA ASP A 228 -11.49 11.88 -5.86
C ASP A 228 -12.48 12.03 -7.02
N VAL A 229 -12.91 10.91 -7.61
CA VAL A 229 -13.94 10.88 -8.65
C VAL A 229 -15.29 10.68 -8.00
N GLN A 230 -15.99 11.77 -7.72
CA GLN A 230 -17.22 11.77 -6.91
C GLN A 230 -18.42 11.18 -7.66
N SER A 231 -18.42 11.29 -8.99
CA SER A 231 -19.35 10.60 -9.87
C SER A 231 -18.87 10.68 -11.31
N SER A 232 -19.22 9.68 -12.13
CA SER A 232 -18.98 9.73 -13.57
C SER A 232 -20.13 9.02 -14.28
N VAL A 233 -20.78 9.74 -15.19
CA VAL A 233 -21.83 9.22 -16.05
C VAL A 233 -21.59 9.71 -17.48
N ASN A 234 -21.42 8.77 -18.42
CA ASN A 234 -21.48 8.98 -19.86
C ASN A 234 -20.34 9.78 -20.53
N ARG A 235 -19.28 10.19 -19.82
CA ARG A 235 -18.07 10.81 -20.39
C ARG A 235 -16.84 10.20 -19.75
N LEU A 236 -15.80 9.96 -20.55
CA LEU A 236 -14.58 9.27 -20.11
C LEU A 236 -13.75 10.16 -19.19
N VAL A 237 -13.48 9.69 -17.97
CA VAL A 237 -12.42 10.20 -17.11
C VAL A 237 -11.19 9.34 -17.31
N GLN A 238 -10.07 9.97 -17.66
CA GLN A 238 -8.77 9.33 -17.87
C GLN A 238 -7.79 9.81 -16.81
N ILE A 239 -7.28 8.89 -15.99
CA ILE A 239 -6.22 9.16 -15.00
C ILE A 239 -4.96 8.43 -15.46
N GLY A 240 -3.94 9.20 -15.82
CA GLY A 240 -2.70 8.75 -16.45
C GLY A 240 -2.82 8.65 -17.97
N GLY A 241 -2.04 7.77 -18.59
CA GLY A 241 -2.01 7.58 -20.04
C GLY A 241 -1.71 6.14 -20.44
N ASN A 242 -1.44 5.91 -21.73
CA ASN A 242 -1.23 4.56 -22.27
C ASN A 242 0.09 3.92 -21.81
N ASP A 243 0.97 4.68 -21.16
CA ASP A 243 2.24 4.22 -20.55
C ASP A 243 2.63 5.08 -19.32
N HIS A 244 3.70 4.67 -18.61
CA HIS A 244 4.24 5.39 -17.43
C HIS A 244 4.78 6.78 -17.75
N SER A 245 5.18 7.08 -19.00
CA SER A 245 5.70 8.40 -19.36
C SER A 245 4.61 9.49 -19.29
N LEU A 246 3.34 9.06 -19.30
CA LEU A 246 2.16 9.90 -19.14
C LEU A 246 1.46 9.68 -17.78
N GLY A 247 2.02 8.84 -16.92
CA GLY A 247 1.51 8.48 -15.62
C GLY A 247 1.59 9.62 -14.60
N ASN A 248 0.66 9.64 -13.65
CA ASN A 248 0.81 10.45 -12.45
C ASN A 248 1.60 9.68 -11.38
N VAL A 249 2.29 10.40 -10.51
CA VAL A 249 2.79 9.90 -9.22
C VAL A 249 1.75 10.24 -8.16
N ILE A 250 1.09 9.25 -7.58
CA ILE A 250 -0.02 9.42 -6.63
C ILE A 250 0.33 8.67 -5.34
N SER A 251 1.05 9.37 -4.47
CA SER A 251 1.82 8.76 -3.38
C SER A 251 1.76 9.62 -2.13
N GLY A 252 1.97 9.01 -0.96
CA GLY A 252 1.97 9.70 0.33
C GLY A 252 0.61 10.23 0.80
N ASN A 253 -0.49 10.03 0.06
CA ASN A 253 -1.83 10.50 0.45
C ASN A 253 -2.46 9.56 1.49
N SER A 254 -3.60 9.94 2.09
CA SER A 254 -4.35 8.95 2.88
C SER A 254 -5.00 7.90 1.96
N TYR A 255 -5.75 8.32 0.94
CA TYR A 255 -6.18 7.48 -0.18
C TYR A 255 -5.51 7.96 -1.47
N GLY A 256 -5.01 7.04 -2.31
CA GLY A 256 -4.43 7.41 -3.60
C GLY A 256 -5.51 7.93 -4.56
N ILE A 257 -6.30 7.01 -5.12
CA ILE A 257 -7.44 7.29 -6.00
C ILE A 257 -8.71 6.70 -5.39
N ARG A 258 -9.77 7.51 -5.31
CA ARG A 258 -11.10 7.08 -4.91
C ARG A 258 -12.09 7.26 -6.07
N LEU A 259 -12.73 6.16 -6.47
CA LEU A 259 -13.77 6.14 -7.50
C LEU A 259 -15.13 5.92 -6.85
N GLY A 260 -15.96 6.96 -6.86
CA GLY A 260 -17.25 7.01 -6.18
C GLY A 260 -17.13 7.52 -4.74
N TYR A 261 -18.24 8.02 -4.21
CA TYR A 261 -18.28 8.62 -2.87
C TYR A 261 -19.32 7.92 -1.98
N PRO A 262 -18.91 7.23 -0.90
CA PRO A 262 -19.84 6.63 0.04
C PRO A 262 -20.44 7.69 0.96
N PHE A 263 -21.74 7.62 1.20
CA PHE A 263 -22.46 8.44 2.18
C PHE A 263 -23.51 7.62 2.90
N TYR A 264 -23.93 8.09 4.07
CA TYR A 264 -25.05 7.51 4.78
C TYR A 264 -26.34 8.19 4.33
N ALA A 265 -27.29 7.39 3.85
CA ALA A 265 -28.64 7.87 3.62
C ALA A 265 -29.30 8.27 4.97
N PRO A 266 -30.34 9.11 4.96
CA PRO A 266 -31.00 9.58 6.18
C PRO A 266 -31.54 8.47 7.10
N ASP A 267 -31.82 7.30 6.56
CA ASP A 267 -32.25 6.08 7.26
C ASP A 267 -31.08 5.20 7.74
N GLY A 268 -29.84 5.68 7.60
CA GLY A 268 -28.64 5.08 8.19
C GLY A 268 -27.99 3.96 7.37
N HIS A 269 -28.54 3.58 6.22
CA HIS A 269 -27.85 2.64 5.33
C HIS A 269 -26.77 3.36 4.50
N ARG A 270 -25.70 2.63 4.15
CA ARG A 270 -24.65 3.13 3.27
C ARG A 270 -25.14 3.07 1.84
N VAL A 271 -24.96 4.17 1.14
CA VAL A 271 -25.14 4.32 -0.31
C VAL A 271 -23.88 4.97 -0.86
N SER A 272 -23.68 4.93 -2.17
CA SER A 272 -22.64 5.73 -2.78
C SER A 272 -23.14 6.42 -4.05
N ASN A 273 -22.41 7.46 -4.45
CA ASN A 273 -22.51 8.00 -5.79
C ASN A 273 -21.41 7.33 -6.64
N PRO A 274 -21.76 6.37 -7.52
CA PRO A 274 -20.75 5.57 -8.21
C PRO A 274 -20.03 6.37 -9.29
N ALA A 275 -18.75 6.08 -9.46
CA ALA A 275 -17.98 6.51 -10.62
C ALA A 275 -17.87 5.34 -11.61
N ASN A 276 -18.36 5.57 -12.83
CA ASN A 276 -18.44 4.55 -13.86
C ASN A 276 -17.59 4.93 -15.08
N TYR A 277 -17.12 3.91 -15.81
CA TYR A 277 -16.35 4.09 -17.05
C TYR A 277 -15.08 4.95 -16.88
N VAL A 278 -14.49 4.97 -15.69
CA VAL A 278 -13.21 5.62 -15.42
C VAL A 278 -12.08 4.70 -15.91
N VAL A 279 -11.10 5.29 -16.59
CA VAL A 279 -9.87 4.61 -16.96
C VAL A 279 -8.73 5.15 -16.12
N VAL A 280 -8.03 4.26 -15.41
CA VAL A 280 -6.84 4.57 -14.62
C VAL A 280 -5.70 3.75 -15.21
N SER A 281 -4.78 4.35 -15.95
CA SER A 281 -3.73 3.61 -16.66
C SER A 281 -2.36 4.29 -16.56
N GLY A 282 -1.32 3.48 -16.49
CA GLY A 282 0.07 3.95 -16.52
C GLY A 282 0.52 4.77 -15.30
N ASN A 283 -0.19 4.77 -14.17
CA ASN A 283 0.19 5.56 -13.00
C ASN A 283 1.18 4.85 -12.08
N LEU A 284 1.95 5.63 -11.32
CA LEU A 284 2.76 5.19 -10.18
C LEU A 284 2.01 5.54 -8.89
N ILE A 285 1.61 4.53 -8.11
CA ILE A 285 0.73 4.70 -6.95
C ILE A 285 1.38 4.06 -5.72
N GLY A 286 1.77 4.92 -4.77
CA GLY A 286 2.44 4.53 -3.53
C GLY A 286 3.96 4.31 -3.67
N THR A 287 4.53 4.64 -4.81
CA THR A 287 5.98 4.63 -5.05
C THR A 287 6.55 6.05 -5.15
N THR A 288 7.87 6.20 -5.04
CA THR A 288 8.56 7.44 -5.45
C THR A 288 8.47 7.65 -6.95
N ALA A 289 8.82 8.85 -7.44
CA ALA A 289 8.69 9.21 -8.85
C ALA A 289 9.49 8.34 -9.85
N ASP A 290 10.52 7.62 -9.39
CA ASP A 290 11.26 6.63 -10.18
C ASP A 290 10.57 5.25 -10.25
N GLY A 291 9.45 5.09 -9.55
CA GLY A 291 8.68 3.85 -9.46
C GLY A 291 9.28 2.77 -8.57
N GLN A 292 10.40 3.04 -7.86
CA GLN A 292 11.14 2.02 -7.11
C GLN A 292 10.99 2.15 -5.60
N GLY A 293 11.17 3.37 -5.09
CA GLY A 293 11.16 3.65 -3.65
C GLY A 293 9.76 3.62 -3.04
N ARG A 294 9.72 3.44 -1.72
CA ARG A 294 8.48 3.41 -0.93
C ARG A 294 8.00 4.82 -0.63
N LEU A 295 6.79 5.14 -1.09
CA LEU A 295 6.07 6.36 -0.72
C LEU A 295 4.56 6.08 -0.62
N GLY A 296 4.23 4.99 0.07
CA GLY A 296 2.89 4.42 0.11
C GLY A 296 1.80 5.40 0.56
N ASN A 297 0.60 5.26 -0.01
CA ASN A 297 -0.58 5.89 0.57
C ASN A 297 -0.95 5.19 1.89
N ARG A 298 -1.57 5.89 2.85
CA ARG A 298 -1.90 5.34 4.17
C ARG A 298 -2.89 4.18 4.10
N TYR A 299 -3.89 4.28 3.22
CA TYR A 299 -4.94 3.29 3.02
C TYR A 299 -4.74 2.58 1.66
N GLN A 300 -5.78 2.49 0.83
CA GLN A 300 -5.70 1.86 -0.48
C GLN A 300 -4.98 2.73 -1.51
N GLY A 301 -4.31 2.07 -2.47
CA GLY A 301 -3.85 2.74 -3.68
C GLY A 301 -5.03 3.22 -4.52
N ILE A 302 -5.96 2.32 -4.82
CA ILE A 302 -7.21 2.61 -5.54
C ILE A 302 -8.38 1.95 -4.80
N VAL A 303 -9.46 2.71 -4.56
CA VAL A 303 -10.72 2.17 -4.04
C VAL A 303 -11.89 2.56 -4.95
N ILE A 304 -12.75 1.58 -5.25
CA ILE A 304 -13.96 1.73 -6.05
C ILE A 304 -15.17 1.49 -5.14
N PHE A 305 -16.11 2.43 -5.10
CA PHE A 305 -17.35 2.35 -4.33
C PHE A 305 -18.54 2.28 -5.29
N ASP A 306 -19.19 1.11 -5.36
CA ASP A 306 -20.34 0.77 -6.23
C ASP A 306 -20.14 1.06 -7.74
N GLY A 307 -18.94 1.48 -8.14
CA GLY A 307 -18.61 1.83 -9.51
C GLY A 307 -18.68 0.63 -10.45
N VAL A 308 -19.12 0.88 -11.68
CA VAL A 308 -19.25 -0.15 -12.71
C VAL A 308 -18.44 0.19 -13.94
N ASN A 309 -18.00 -0.86 -14.64
CA ASN A 309 -17.32 -0.75 -15.94
C ASN A 309 -16.08 0.15 -15.94
N ASN A 310 -15.39 0.26 -14.79
CA ASN A 310 -14.10 0.94 -14.73
C ASN A 310 -13.00 0.05 -15.29
N THR A 311 -11.93 0.66 -15.81
CA THR A 311 -10.72 -0.05 -16.27
C THR A 311 -9.52 0.48 -15.51
N ILE A 312 -8.93 -0.38 -14.67
CA ILE A 312 -7.68 -0.11 -13.98
C ILE A 312 -6.59 -0.87 -14.72
N GLY A 313 -5.74 -0.13 -15.41
CA GLY A 313 -4.70 -0.59 -16.31
C GLY A 313 -5.20 -0.65 -17.75
N GLY A 314 -4.95 -1.76 -18.45
CA GLY A 314 -5.39 -1.94 -19.83
C GLY A 314 -4.97 -3.27 -20.43
N THR A 315 -5.47 -3.59 -21.63
CA THR A 315 -5.07 -4.80 -22.37
C THR A 315 -3.66 -4.70 -22.97
N ASP A 316 -3.17 -3.48 -23.20
CA ASP A 316 -1.77 -3.23 -23.49
C ASP A 316 -0.98 -3.27 -22.17
N PRO A 317 0.07 -4.12 -22.05
CA PRO A 317 0.90 -4.17 -20.85
C PRO A 317 1.50 -2.82 -20.44
N ALA A 318 1.76 -1.93 -21.40
CA ALA A 318 2.27 -0.59 -21.11
C ALA A 318 1.26 0.26 -20.30
N SER A 319 -0.03 -0.01 -20.43
CA SER A 319 -1.09 0.70 -19.71
C SER A 319 -1.23 0.27 -18.25
N GLY A 320 -0.50 -0.75 -17.80
CA GLY A 320 -0.51 -1.22 -16.41
C GLY A 320 -0.06 -0.15 -15.42
N ASN A 321 -0.79 0.02 -14.32
CA ASN A 321 -0.34 0.86 -13.21
C ASN A 321 0.69 0.09 -12.36
N THR A 322 1.61 0.81 -11.74
CA THR A 322 2.44 0.29 -10.63
C THR A 322 1.78 0.70 -9.32
N ILE A 323 1.34 -0.27 -8.52
CA ILE A 323 0.58 -0.03 -7.29
C ILE A 323 1.26 -0.76 -6.14
N ALA A 324 2.02 -0.04 -5.34
CA ALA A 324 2.85 -0.64 -4.31
C ALA A 324 2.91 0.14 -3.01
N TYR A 325 3.30 -0.55 -1.94
CA TYR A 325 3.59 0.02 -0.63
C TYR A 325 2.44 0.73 0.09
N ASN A 326 1.21 0.64 -0.42
CA ASN A 326 0.04 1.24 0.21
C ASN A 326 -0.28 0.49 1.52
N GLY A 327 -0.77 1.19 2.54
CA GLY A 327 -0.96 0.60 3.87
C GLY A 327 -2.08 -0.45 3.95
N TYR A 328 -3.01 -0.46 2.99
CA TYR A 328 -4.10 -1.42 2.88
C TYR A 328 -3.98 -2.23 1.57
N GLN A 329 -5.06 -2.43 0.81
CA GLN A 329 -5.03 -3.09 -0.49
C GLN A 329 -4.42 -2.21 -1.58
N GLY A 330 -3.82 -2.83 -2.60
CA GLY A 330 -3.47 -2.10 -3.82
C GLY A 330 -4.73 -1.54 -4.49
N ILE A 331 -5.67 -2.43 -4.80
CA ILE A 331 -7.00 -2.12 -5.36
C ILE A 331 -8.08 -2.76 -4.49
N SER A 332 -9.13 -2.01 -4.15
CA SER A 332 -10.34 -2.53 -3.49
C SER A 332 -11.59 -2.16 -4.28
N VAL A 333 -12.43 -3.13 -4.59
CA VAL A 333 -13.77 -2.92 -5.16
C VAL A 333 -14.79 -3.19 -4.07
N GLN A 334 -15.55 -2.18 -3.67
CA GLN A 334 -16.54 -2.25 -2.60
C GLN A 334 -17.94 -2.10 -3.18
N ASP A 335 -18.84 -2.95 -2.68
CA ASP A 335 -20.23 -3.00 -3.09
C ASP A 335 -21.12 -2.84 -1.86
N PHE A 336 -21.71 -1.66 -1.71
CA PHE A 336 -22.69 -1.34 -0.69
C PHE A 336 -24.12 -1.40 -1.25
N ALA A 337 -24.30 -1.26 -2.57
CA ALA A 337 -25.59 -1.17 -3.23
C ALA A 337 -25.94 -2.36 -4.16
N GLY A 338 -25.06 -3.36 -4.27
CA GLY A 338 -25.27 -4.58 -5.04
C GLY A 338 -25.01 -4.45 -6.55
N ASN A 339 -24.21 -3.46 -6.97
CA ASN A 339 -24.07 -3.08 -8.37
C ASN A 339 -22.63 -3.11 -8.91
N ALA A 340 -21.60 -3.24 -8.06
CA ALA A 340 -20.19 -2.99 -8.43
C ALA A 340 -19.59 -4.04 -9.38
N SER A 341 -19.98 -4.07 -10.65
CA SER A 341 -19.58 -5.08 -11.66
C SER A 341 -18.91 -4.49 -12.90
N GLY A 342 -18.29 -5.36 -13.70
CA GLY A 342 -17.61 -5.03 -14.94
C GLY A 342 -16.29 -4.27 -14.76
N ASN A 343 -15.75 -4.24 -13.53
CA ASN A 343 -14.52 -3.52 -13.24
C ASN A 343 -13.30 -4.36 -13.67
N ARG A 344 -12.65 -3.94 -14.75
CA ARG A 344 -11.50 -4.61 -15.36
C ARG A 344 -10.22 -4.18 -14.64
N LEU A 345 -9.48 -5.14 -14.08
CA LEU A 345 -8.24 -4.88 -13.34
C LEU A 345 -7.07 -5.52 -14.08
N LEU A 346 -6.59 -4.89 -15.15
CA LEU A 346 -5.76 -5.52 -16.17
C LEU A 346 -4.31 -5.04 -16.14
N SER A 347 -3.37 -5.97 -16.26
CA SER A 347 -1.94 -5.71 -16.50
C SER A 347 -1.22 -4.86 -15.45
N ASN A 348 -1.83 -4.61 -14.29
CA ASN A 348 -1.23 -3.82 -13.22
C ASN A 348 -0.10 -4.61 -12.54
N SER A 349 0.98 -3.92 -12.18
CA SER A 349 2.02 -4.44 -11.30
C SER A 349 1.65 -4.07 -9.86
N ILE A 350 1.22 -5.05 -9.06
CA ILE A 350 0.68 -4.81 -7.72
C ILE A 350 1.44 -5.65 -6.70
N TYR A 351 2.21 -5.01 -5.82
CA TYR A 351 3.10 -5.70 -4.88
C TYR A 351 3.31 -4.92 -3.60
N SER A 352 3.72 -5.62 -2.52
CA SER A 352 4.09 -5.00 -1.23
C SER A 352 3.06 -4.01 -0.66
N ASN A 353 1.77 -4.24 -0.91
CA ASN A 353 0.68 -3.51 -0.25
C ASN A 353 0.36 -4.20 1.07
N GLY A 354 -0.15 -3.45 2.05
CA GLY A 354 -0.33 -3.93 3.40
C GLY A 354 -1.19 -5.18 3.50
N ILE A 355 -2.34 -5.25 2.81
CA ILE A 355 -3.31 -6.36 2.96
C ILE A 355 -3.21 -7.39 1.85
N CYS A 356 -3.55 -7.00 0.62
CA CYS A 356 -3.49 -7.83 -0.56
C CYS A 356 -3.39 -6.94 -1.80
N GLY A 357 -3.07 -7.52 -2.95
CA GLY A 357 -3.03 -6.76 -4.19
C GLY A 357 -4.42 -6.26 -4.60
N ILE A 358 -5.39 -7.17 -4.67
CA ILE A 358 -6.76 -6.89 -5.10
C ILE A 358 -7.73 -7.47 -4.06
N ALA A 359 -8.77 -6.71 -3.70
CA ALA A 359 -9.89 -7.18 -2.89
C ALA A 359 -11.24 -6.90 -3.56
N LEU A 360 -12.11 -7.90 -3.56
CA LEU A 360 -13.52 -7.77 -3.90
C LEU A 360 -14.32 -7.79 -2.59
N GLY A 361 -14.65 -6.60 -2.07
CA GLY A 361 -15.38 -6.40 -0.82
C GLY A 361 -14.52 -5.83 0.30
N ALA A 362 -15.10 -5.76 1.51
CA ALA A 362 -14.43 -5.31 2.73
C ALA A 362 -13.61 -6.46 3.34
N GLY A 363 -12.50 -6.83 2.72
CA GLY A 363 -11.69 -7.95 3.20
C GLY A 363 -10.48 -8.28 2.33
N GLY A 364 -9.88 -9.43 2.60
CA GLY A 364 -8.97 -10.08 1.67
C GLY A 364 -9.75 -10.68 0.49
N PRO A 365 -9.08 -11.37 -0.42
CA PRO A 365 -9.75 -12.10 -1.49
C PRO A 365 -10.69 -13.17 -0.94
N VAL A 366 -11.88 -13.27 -1.54
CA VAL A 366 -12.90 -14.25 -1.17
C VAL A 366 -12.52 -15.62 -1.76
N PRO A 367 -12.57 -16.72 -0.99
CA PRO A 367 -12.21 -18.05 -1.51
C PRO A 367 -13.07 -18.47 -2.71
N ASN A 368 -12.46 -19.17 -3.66
CA ASN A 368 -13.21 -19.73 -4.79
C ASN A 368 -14.36 -20.63 -4.31
N ASP A 369 -15.53 -20.46 -4.92
CA ASP A 369 -16.70 -21.32 -4.73
C ASP A 369 -16.93 -22.26 -5.93
N LEU A 370 -17.98 -23.10 -5.87
CA LEU A 370 -18.31 -23.96 -7.00
C LEU A 370 -19.15 -23.19 -8.02
N ASN A 371 -18.63 -23.07 -9.23
CA ASN A 371 -19.26 -22.48 -10.41
C ASN A 371 -19.52 -20.97 -10.36
N ASP A 372 -18.89 -20.21 -9.44
CA ASP A 372 -19.05 -18.75 -9.32
C ASP A 372 -20.52 -18.37 -9.03
N GLY A 373 -21.06 -18.96 -7.98
CA GLY A 373 -22.49 -18.89 -7.64
C GLY A 373 -22.83 -17.73 -6.70
N ASP A 374 -21.84 -17.10 -6.09
CA ASP A 374 -22.01 -15.97 -5.19
C ASP A 374 -22.17 -14.63 -5.93
N THR A 375 -22.48 -13.59 -5.17
CA THR A 375 -22.75 -12.25 -5.68
C THR A 375 -22.03 -11.21 -4.85
N GLY A 376 -21.69 -10.09 -5.48
CA GLY A 376 -20.99 -8.99 -4.85
C GLY A 376 -20.14 -8.20 -5.85
N PRO A 377 -19.12 -7.46 -5.38
CA PRO A 377 -18.25 -6.71 -6.25
C PRO A 377 -17.55 -7.64 -7.25
N ASN A 378 -17.63 -7.29 -8.54
CA ASN A 378 -17.21 -8.11 -9.67
C ASN A 378 -17.77 -9.53 -9.62
N SER A 379 -19.00 -9.69 -9.14
CA SER A 379 -19.65 -11.00 -8.95
C SER A 379 -18.80 -11.98 -8.11
N LEU A 380 -17.88 -11.45 -7.28
CA LEU A 380 -16.90 -12.23 -6.52
C LEU A 380 -16.05 -13.21 -7.35
N GLN A 381 -15.92 -12.94 -8.66
CA GLN A 381 -15.24 -13.76 -9.66
C GLN A 381 -14.10 -14.62 -9.13
N ASN A 382 -14.27 -15.95 -9.23
CA ASN A 382 -13.25 -16.92 -8.90
C ASN A 382 -11.92 -16.67 -9.63
N TYR A 383 -10.82 -16.83 -8.90
CA TYR A 383 -9.46 -16.65 -9.40
C TYR A 383 -8.82 -17.97 -9.90
N PRO A 384 -7.83 -17.90 -10.82
CA PRO A 384 -7.10 -19.08 -11.27
C PRO A 384 -6.26 -19.68 -10.13
N ILE A 385 -6.14 -21.00 -10.08
CA ILE A 385 -5.24 -21.72 -9.17
C ILE A 385 -4.04 -22.23 -9.98
N ILE A 386 -2.83 -21.76 -9.64
CA ILE A 386 -1.60 -22.31 -10.21
C ILE A 386 -1.29 -23.63 -9.49
N THR A 387 -1.26 -24.73 -10.23
CA THR A 387 -1.03 -26.08 -9.70
C THR A 387 0.42 -26.54 -9.83
N GLY A 388 1.21 -25.84 -10.65
CA GLY A 388 2.65 -26.05 -10.72
C GLY A 388 3.32 -25.10 -11.71
N ALA A 389 4.49 -24.60 -11.33
CA ALA A 389 5.32 -23.77 -12.20
C ALA A 389 6.76 -24.30 -12.20
N SER A 390 7.43 -24.22 -13.34
CA SER A 390 8.86 -24.52 -13.46
C SER A 390 9.55 -23.48 -14.32
N ILE A 391 10.79 -23.17 -13.98
CA ILE A 391 11.63 -22.25 -14.76
C ILE A 391 12.83 -23.03 -15.29
N ALA A 392 12.97 -23.05 -16.61
CA ALA A 392 14.09 -23.68 -17.29
C ALA A 392 14.47 -22.88 -18.54
N ASN A 393 15.78 -22.68 -18.77
CA ASN A 393 16.29 -22.02 -19.97
C ASN A 393 15.66 -20.63 -20.26
N GLY A 394 15.38 -19.84 -19.21
CA GLY A 394 14.76 -18.51 -19.37
C GLY A 394 13.27 -18.53 -19.73
N GLN A 395 12.62 -19.68 -19.56
CA GLN A 395 11.19 -19.86 -19.79
C GLN A 395 10.52 -20.36 -18.51
N ALA A 396 9.39 -19.74 -18.16
CA ALA A 396 8.49 -20.20 -17.12
C ALA A 396 7.35 -21.01 -17.76
N THR A 397 7.20 -22.27 -17.36
CA THR A 397 6.03 -23.09 -17.69
C THR A 397 5.09 -23.10 -16.50
N ILE A 398 3.86 -22.63 -16.68
CA ILE A 398 2.86 -22.47 -15.63
C ILE A 398 1.65 -23.33 -15.97
N ASN A 399 1.27 -24.20 -15.03
CA ASN A 399 0.09 -25.04 -15.11
C ASN A 399 -0.91 -24.60 -14.04
N GLY A 400 -2.19 -24.71 -14.35
CA GLY A 400 -3.23 -24.37 -13.40
C GLY A 400 -4.63 -24.70 -13.88
N THR A 401 -5.59 -24.36 -13.04
CA THR A 401 -7.01 -24.58 -13.25
C THR A 401 -7.82 -23.34 -12.92
N LEU A 402 -9.04 -23.29 -13.42
CA LEU A 402 -10.08 -22.34 -13.02
C LEU A 402 -11.38 -23.12 -12.83
N ASN A 403 -12.09 -22.89 -11.73
CA ASN A 403 -13.50 -23.23 -11.60
C ASN A 403 -14.30 -21.93 -11.49
N SER A 404 -15.19 -21.66 -12.44
CA SER A 404 -16.01 -20.43 -12.48
C SER A 404 -17.28 -20.71 -13.30
N THR A 405 -17.99 -19.69 -13.77
CA THR A 405 -19.27 -19.82 -14.48
C THR A 405 -19.17 -20.86 -15.62
N PRO A 406 -20.06 -21.87 -15.69
CA PRO A 406 -20.01 -22.93 -16.70
C PRO A 406 -20.18 -22.43 -18.14
N ASN A 407 -19.48 -23.08 -19.08
CA ASN A 407 -19.52 -22.78 -20.52
C ASN A 407 -19.22 -21.31 -20.87
N ALA A 408 -18.38 -20.64 -20.07
CA ALA A 408 -18.02 -19.25 -20.24
C ALA A 408 -16.53 -19.10 -20.58
N GLN A 409 -16.20 -18.03 -21.32
CA GLN A 409 -14.82 -17.70 -21.66
C GLN A 409 -14.23 -16.74 -20.63
N PHE A 410 -12.99 -17.02 -20.23
CA PHE A 410 -12.21 -16.18 -19.32
C PHE A 410 -10.85 -15.84 -19.93
N THR A 411 -10.40 -14.61 -19.68
CA THR A 411 -9.03 -14.18 -19.95
C THR A 411 -8.22 -14.36 -18.68
N ILE A 412 -7.11 -15.10 -18.74
CA ILE A 412 -6.20 -15.32 -17.60
C ILE A 412 -4.94 -14.51 -17.82
N GLN A 413 -4.64 -13.57 -16.93
CA GLN A 413 -3.39 -12.79 -16.96
C GLN A 413 -2.40 -13.33 -15.94
N PHE A 414 -1.12 -13.46 -16.33
CA PHE A 414 -0.07 -14.05 -15.51
C PHE A 414 0.99 -13.02 -15.12
N PHE A 415 1.46 -13.16 -13.89
CA PHE A 415 2.39 -12.24 -13.27
C PHE A 415 3.52 -13.02 -12.57
N ALA A 416 4.70 -12.43 -12.51
CA ALA A 416 5.84 -12.91 -11.75
C ALA A 416 6.24 -11.90 -10.67
N ASP A 417 6.12 -12.31 -9.42
CA ASP A 417 6.47 -11.54 -8.24
C ASP A 417 7.90 -11.81 -7.81
N SER A 418 8.71 -10.75 -7.83
CA SER A 418 10.10 -10.78 -7.41
C SER A 418 10.21 -11.15 -5.93
N LEU A 419 10.92 -12.25 -5.65
CA LEU A 419 11.25 -12.64 -4.26
C LEU A 419 12.44 -11.84 -3.69
N GLY A 420 13.00 -10.89 -4.44
CA GLY A 420 14.10 -10.03 -3.99
C GLY A 420 13.66 -9.05 -2.89
N PHE A 421 14.46 -8.93 -1.83
CA PHE A 421 14.16 -8.07 -0.68
C PHE A 421 14.40 -6.58 -0.95
N THR A 422 15.37 -6.23 -1.79
CA THR A 422 15.72 -4.83 -2.14
C THR A 422 15.01 -4.31 -3.38
N THR A 423 14.42 -5.20 -4.18
CA THR A 423 13.72 -4.86 -5.43
C THR A 423 12.43 -5.68 -5.55
N PRO A 424 11.50 -5.53 -4.58
CA PRO A 424 10.18 -6.14 -4.73
C PRO A 424 9.52 -5.54 -5.98
N GLY A 425 8.71 -6.34 -6.67
CA GLY A 425 8.10 -5.91 -7.90
C GLY A 425 7.41 -7.05 -8.62
N GLN A 426 6.29 -6.74 -9.26
CA GLN A 426 5.53 -7.69 -10.05
C GLN A 426 5.73 -7.41 -11.55
N THR A 427 5.95 -8.45 -12.35
CA THR A 427 6.13 -8.34 -13.80
C THR A 427 4.98 -9.04 -14.51
N TYR A 428 4.29 -8.33 -15.40
CA TYR A 428 3.32 -8.94 -16.30
C TYR A 428 4.02 -9.87 -17.31
N LEU A 429 3.57 -11.11 -17.43
CA LEU A 429 4.18 -12.12 -18.31
C LEU A 429 3.41 -12.30 -19.62
N GLY A 430 2.08 -12.24 -19.55
CA GLY A 430 1.22 -12.51 -20.70
C GLY A 430 -0.18 -12.95 -20.30
N THR A 431 -0.91 -13.46 -21.29
CA THR A 431 -2.31 -13.87 -21.12
C THR A 431 -2.61 -15.16 -21.88
N THR A 432 -3.61 -15.90 -21.43
CA THR A 432 -4.29 -16.94 -22.23
C THR A 432 -5.80 -16.81 -22.12
N SER A 433 -6.54 -17.48 -22.99
CA SER A 433 -8.00 -17.62 -22.89
C SER A 433 -8.37 -19.06 -22.58
N VAL A 434 -9.31 -19.26 -21.66
CA VAL A 434 -9.86 -20.57 -21.33
C VAL A 434 -11.38 -20.54 -21.47
N ILE A 435 -11.99 -21.69 -21.75
CA ILE A 435 -13.44 -21.88 -21.73
C ILE A 435 -13.72 -22.97 -20.69
N THR A 436 -14.59 -22.67 -19.74
CA THR A 436 -15.02 -23.63 -18.71
C THR A 436 -15.96 -24.67 -19.31
N ASP A 437 -15.92 -25.89 -18.80
CA ASP A 437 -16.86 -26.95 -19.19
C ASP A 437 -18.24 -26.77 -18.52
N ALA A 438 -19.13 -27.75 -18.70
CA ALA A 438 -20.46 -27.74 -18.10
C ALA A 438 -20.46 -27.81 -16.57
N ASN A 439 -19.34 -28.18 -15.96
CA ASN A 439 -19.12 -28.19 -14.51
C ASN A 439 -18.27 -27.00 -14.05
N GLY A 440 -18.12 -25.96 -14.88
CA GLY A 440 -17.36 -24.76 -14.54
C GLY A 440 -15.84 -24.91 -14.61
N ASN A 441 -15.30 -26.07 -15.00
CA ASN A 441 -13.86 -26.33 -14.92
C ASN A 441 -13.12 -25.99 -16.21
N ALA A 442 -11.94 -25.40 -16.08
CA ALA A 442 -10.94 -25.25 -17.13
C ALA A 442 -9.55 -25.57 -16.59
N SER A 443 -8.65 -26.00 -17.49
CA SER A 443 -7.22 -26.16 -17.19
C SER A 443 -6.39 -25.42 -18.23
N PHE A 444 -5.20 -25.00 -17.85
CA PHE A 444 -4.25 -24.34 -18.73
C PHE A 444 -2.82 -24.82 -18.46
N SER A 445 -2.01 -24.78 -19.51
CA SER A 445 -0.57 -24.96 -19.48
C SER A 445 0.03 -23.95 -20.46
N VAL A 446 0.79 -22.99 -19.94
CA VAL A 446 1.32 -21.85 -20.70
C VAL A 446 2.81 -21.70 -20.45
N ALA A 447 3.50 -21.12 -21.42
CA ALA A 447 4.93 -20.85 -21.32
C ALA A 447 5.22 -19.38 -21.66
N PHE A 448 5.98 -18.71 -20.80
CA PHE A 448 6.38 -17.31 -21.00
C PHE A 448 7.89 -17.16 -20.88
N SER A 449 8.45 -16.22 -21.66
CA SER A 449 9.83 -15.79 -21.45
C SER A 449 9.92 -15.05 -20.12
N ILE A 450 10.98 -15.32 -19.36
CA ILE A 450 11.19 -14.68 -18.06
C ILE A 450 12.66 -14.28 -17.85
N SER A 451 12.87 -13.11 -17.27
CA SER A 451 14.20 -12.56 -16.98
C SER A 451 14.68 -12.84 -15.54
N LYS A 452 13.74 -12.98 -14.60
CA LYS A 452 14.02 -13.29 -13.18
C LYS A 452 13.67 -14.74 -12.89
N THR A 453 14.57 -15.48 -12.23
CA THR A 453 14.36 -16.90 -11.88
C THR A 453 13.91 -17.11 -10.44
N ASN A 454 14.09 -16.13 -9.56
CA ASN A 454 13.64 -16.17 -8.16
C ASN A 454 12.32 -15.41 -8.01
N VAL A 455 11.23 -16.02 -8.48
CA VAL A 455 9.89 -15.42 -8.50
C VAL A 455 8.83 -16.39 -8.01
N VAL A 456 7.71 -15.84 -7.54
CA VAL A 456 6.44 -16.56 -7.42
C VAL A 456 5.54 -16.12 -8.58
N PHE A 457 4.65 -17.00 -9.02
CA PHE A 457 3.70 -16.69 -10.07
C PHE A 457 2.32 -16.48 -9.49
N ASP A 458 1.63 -15.46 -9.98
CA ASP A 458 0.24 -15.17 -9.68
C ASP A 458 -0.56 -14.97 -10.97
N ALA A 459 -1.87 -15.07 -10.86
CA ALA A 459 -2.77 -14.87 -11.99
C ALA A 459 -4.11 -14.27 -11.57
N THR A 460 -4.75 -13.57 -12.50
CA THR A 460 -6.15 -13.11 -12.40
C THR A 460 -6.98 -13.70 -13.53
N ALA A 461 -8.28 -13.85 -13.31
CA ALA A 461 -9.28 -14.20 -14.31
C ALA A 461 -10.20 -13.02 -14.57
N THR A 462 -10.46 -12.70 -15.84
CA THR A 462 -11.44 -11.70 -16.25
C THR A 462 -12.50 -12.34 -17.15
N ASN A 463 -13.77 -12.22 -16.76
CA ASN A 463 -14.90 -12.73 -17.56
C ASN A 463 -15.28 -11.75 -18.70
N ALA A 464 -16.23 -12.14 -19.55
CA ALA A 464 -16.68 -11.32 -20.68
C ALA A 464 -17.35 -9.99 -20.27
N ASN A 465 -17.96 -9.92 -19.09
CA ASN A 465 -18.56 -8.69 -18.56
C ASN A 465 -17.49 -7.70 -18.09
N GLY A 466 -16.27 -8.18 -17.83
CA GLY A 466 -15.14 -7.40 -17.35
C GLY A 466 -14.88 -7.57 -15.85
N ASP A 467 -15.62 -8.44 -15.17
CA ASP A 467 -15.35 -8.76 -13.77
C ASP A 467 -13.99 -9.44 -13.67
N THR A 468 -13.08 -8.84 -12.92
CA THR A 468 -11.74 -9.38 -12.70
C THR A 468 -11.62 -9.91 -11.27
N SER A 469 -11.12 -11.13 -11.14
CA SER A 469 -10.82 -11.76 -9.87
C SER A 469 -9.68 -11.05 -9.12
N PRO A 470 -9.54 -11.29 -7.81
CA PRO A 470 -8.28 -11.08 -7.13
C PRO A 470 -7.14 -11.91 -7.74
N PHE A 471 -5.90 -11.65 -7.30
CA PHE A 471 -4.83 -12.63 -7.47
C PHE A 471 -5.15 -13.88 -6.66
N PHE A 472 -4.62 -15.00 -7.11
CA PHE A 472 -4.50 -16.18 -6.27
C PHE A 472 -3.88 -15.81 -4.91
N TYR A 473 -4.64 -15.98 -3.84
CA TYR A 473 -4.17 -15.63 -2.50
C TYR A 473 -3.42 -16.78 -1.87
N ASN A 474 -2.15 -16.58 -1.55
CA ASN A 474 -1.51 -17.42 -0.56
C ASN A 474 -0.34 -16.76 0.17
N PRO A 475 -0.58 -15.71 0.97
CA PRO A 475 0.41 -15.29 1.93
C PRO A 475 0.52 -16.39 2.96
N GLY A 476 1.63 -17.12 2.95
CA GLY A 476 1.92 -17.99 4.08
C GLY A 476 2.06 -17.16 5.34
N ARG A 477 1.60 -17.74 6.44
CA ARG A 477 1.57 -17.09 7.74
C ARG A 477 2.45 -17.86 8.72
N LEU A 478 2.83 -17.16 9.77
CA LEU A 478 3.34 -17.82 10.98
C LEU A 478 2.16 -18.41 11.73
N ALA A 479 2.08 -19.75 11.76
CA ALA A 479 1.00 -20.45 12.48
C ALA A 479 1.22 -20.42 14.00
N ASN A 480 2.49 -20.43 14.42
CA ASN A 480 2.89 -20.49 15.81
C ASN A 480 4.33 -20.02 16.03
N ILE A 481 4.64 -19.76 17.31
CA ILE A 481 6.01 -19.86 17.84
C ILE A 481 6.01 -20.89 18.96
N SER A 482 7.09 -21.67 19.04
CA SER A 482 7.33 -22.67 20.08
C SER A 482 8.77 -22.57 20.52
N THR A 483 9.03 -22.01 21.70
CA THR A 483 10.41 -21.82 22.17
C THR A 483 10.71 -22.71 23.35
N ARG A 484 11.72 -23.57 23.18
CA ARG A 484 12.26 -24.44 24.23
C ARG A 484 13.49 -23.79 24.86
N LEU A 485 13.44 -23.60 26.18
CA LEU A 485 14.55 -23.00 26.94
C LEU A 485 14.49 -23.42 28.42
N ARG A 486 15.61 -23.27 29.13
CA ARG A 486 15.65 -23.44 30.58
C ARG A 486 15.02 -22.23 31.28
N VAL A 487 13.81 -22.38 31.78
CA VAL A 487 13.11 -21.36 32.57
C VAL A 487 13.83 -21.17 33.91
N GLN A 488 14.21 -19.94 34.21
CA GLN A 488 14.83 -19.55 35.46
C GLN A 488 13.99 -18.47 36.19
N THR A 489 14.52 -17.94 37.29
CA THR A 489 13.85 -16.97 38.16
C THR A 489 14.15 -15.52 37.74
N GLY A 490 13.39 -14.57 38.28
CA GLY A 490 13.62 -13.14 38.04
C GLY A 490 13.49 -12.75 36.56
N ASP A 491 14.50 -12.06 36.05
CA ASP A 491 14.59 -11.58 34.66
C ASP A 491 14.85 -12.69 33.64
N ASN A 492 15.24 -13.88 34.11
CA ASN A 492 15.54 -15.06 33.27
C ASN A 492 14.31 -15.98 33.08
N ALA A 493 13.10 -15.46 33.31
CA ALA A 493 11.88 -16.14 32.90
C ALA A 493 11.84 -16.30 31.37
N LEU A 494 11.12 -17.31 30.90
CA LEU A 494 10.89 -17.48 29.47
C LEU A 494 9.73 -16.57 29.08
N ILE A 495 9.98 -15.63 28.17
CA ILE A 495 9.01 -14.60 27.79
C ILE A 495 8.77 -14.67 26.30
N ALA A 496 7.54 -15.01 25.90
CA ALA A 496 7.09 -14.98 24.52
C ALA A 496 6.36 -13.67 24.23
N GLY A 497 6.88 -12.85 23.32
CA GLY A 497 6.26 -11.61 22.87
C GLY A 497 5.69 -11.76 21.46
N PHE A 498 4.50 -11.21 21.20
CA PHE A 498 3.89 -11.24 19.88
C PHE A 498 3.06 -9.97 19.62
N ILE A 499 3.00 -9.55 18.35
CA ILE A 499 2.20 -8.39 17.94
C ILE A 499 1.07 -8.86 17.03
N MET A 500 -0.16 -8.62 17.47
CA MET A 500 -1.37 -8.73 16.67
C MET A 500 -1.48 -7.48 15.81
N VAL A 501 -1.42 -7.64 14.49
CA VAL A 501 -1.53 -6.51 13.55
C VAL A 501 -2.87 -6.42 12.84
N ARG A 502 -3.68 -7.49 12.87
CA ARG A 502 -5.01 -7.49 12.21
C ARG A 502 -6.06 -8.31 12.93
N ASN A 503 -7.24 -7.68 13.06
CA ASN A 503 -8.49 -8.25 13.55
C ASN A 503 -8.41 -8.83 14.97
N GLN A 504 -9.57 -9.20 15.50
CA GLN A 504 -9.63 -10.00 16.72
C GLN A 504 -9.31 -11.46 16.37
N ALA A 505 -8.49 -12.12 17.18
CA ALA A 505 -8.13 -13.53 16.99
C ALA A 505 -8.23 -14.30 18.30
N ARG A 506 -8.55 -15.58 18.19
CA ARG A 506 -8.35 -16.50 19.31
C ARG A 506 -6.87 -16.89 19.35
N VAL A 507 -6.24 -16.65 20.49
CA VAL A 507 -4.86 -17.05 20.77
C VAL A 507 -4.88 -18.10 21.87
N VAL A 508 -4.24 -19.24 21.58
CA VAL A 508 -3.98 -20.29 22.56
C VAL A 508 -2.52 -20.21 22.97
N LEU A 509 -2.27 -19.88 24.24
CA LEU A 509 -0.94 -19.86 24.83
C LEU A 509 -0.76 -21.12 25.68
N ARG A 510 0.41 -21.77 25.59
CA ARG A 510 0.73 -22.97 26.38
C ARG A 510 2.10 -22.82 27.04
N ALA A 511 2.21 -23.34 28.25
CA ALA A 511 3.46 -23.55 28.94
C ALA A 511 3.58 -25.03 29.32
N LEU A 512 4.43 -25.76 28.60
CA LEU A 512 4.62 -27.20 28.80
C LEU A 512 5.91 -27.48 29.58
N GLY A 513 5.87 -28.53 30.39
CA GLY A 513 6.98 -28.93 31.24
C GLY A 513 6.96 -30.44 31.48
N PRO A 514 6.06 -30.96 32.33
CA PRO A 514 5.99 -32.39 32.62
C PRO A 514 5.79 -33.30 31.41
N SER A 515 5.07 -32.86 30.37
CA SER A 515 4.80 -33.66 29.16
C SER A 515 5.94 -33.64 28.14
N LEU A 516 6.97 -32.80 28.33
CA LEU A 516 8.07 -32.66 27.38
C LEU A 516 8.81 -33.97 27.21
N SER A 517 8.80 -34.49 25.99
CA SER A 517 9.50 -35.71 25.59
C SER A 517 10.11 -35.57 24.20
N VAL A 518 11.21 -36.30 23.98
CA VAL A 518 11.85 -36.45 22.66
C VAL A 518 11.79 -37.94 22.32
N ASN A 519 11.17 -38.28 21.19
CA ASN A 519 10.96 -39.68 20.76
C ASN A 519 10.30 -40.54 21.86
N GLY A 520 9.33 -39.97 22.59
CA GLY A 520 8.62 -40.65 23.68
C GLY A 520 9.40 -40.79 24.99
N THR A 521 10.64 -40.28 25.07
CA THR A 521 11.43 -40.26 26.30
C THR A 521 11.32 -38.90 26.98
N PRO A 522 10.94 -38.80 28.28
CA PRO A 522 10.85 -37.53 28.97
C PRO A 522 12.16 -36.75 28.97
N VAL A 523 12.09 -35.45 28.72
CA VAL A 523 13.25 -34.56 28.78
C VAL A 523 13.77 -34.49 30.22
N ALA A 524 15.08 -34.73 30.40
CA ALA A 524 15.74 -34.64 31.70
C ALA A 524 15.76 -33.17 32.18
N GLY A 525 15.45 -32.93 33.45
CA GLY A 525 15.45 -31.58 34.02
C GLY A 525 14.32 -30.66 33.53
N ARG A 526 13.24 -31.23 32.96
CA ARG A 526 12.03 -30.50 32.58
C ARG A 526 11.37 -29.79 33.77
N LEU A 527 10.78 -28.62 33.52
CA LEU A 527 10.04 -27.86 34.51
C LEU A 527 8.83 -28.69 34.97
N GLN A 528 8.62 -28.81 36.28
CA GLN A 528 7.62 -29.74 36.83
C GLN A 528 6.22 -29.11 36.99
N ASP A 529 6.14 -27.79 37.05
CA ASP A 529 4.89 -27.06 37.31
C ASP A 529 4.99 -25.65 36.68
N PRO A 530 4.77 -25.51 35.36
CA PRO A 530 4.83 -24.23 34.67
C PRO A 530 3.57 -23.36 34.90
N THR A 531 3.78 -22.09 35.23
CA THR A 531 2.74 -21.04 35.27
C THR A 531 2.83 -20.13 34.06
N LEU A 532 1.72 -19.52 33.66
CA LEU A 532 1.60 -18.63 32.51
C LEU A 532 0.86 -17.34 32.89
N GLU A 533 1.44 -16.18 32.58
CA GLU A 533 0.81 -14.85 32.71
C GLU A 533 0.80 -14.14 31.35
N LEU A 534 -0.27 -13.42 31.03
CA LEU A 534 -0.40 -12.64 29.80
C LEU A 534 -0.60 -11.16 30.10
N TYR A 535 0.19 -10.30 29.47
CA TYR A 535 0.15 -8.84 29.63
C TYR A 535 -0.09 -8.12 28.30
N ASP A 536 -0.72 -6.94 28.37
CA ASP A 536 -0.81 -5.99 27.24
C ASP A 536 0.42 -5.06 27.14
N SER A 537 0.43 -4.20 26.12
CA SER A 537 1.52 -3.25 25.85
C SER A 537 1.73 -2.18 26.93
N LYS A 538 0.77 -2.00 27.85
CA LYS A 538 0.86 -1.09 29.00
C LYS A 538 1.32 -1.81 30.27
N GLY A 539 1.56 -3.12 30.19
CA GLY A 539 1.93 -3.97 31.33
C GLY A 539 0.73 -4.38 32.20
N ALA A 540 -0.51 -4.24 31.71
CA ALA A 540 -1.68 -4.71 32.45
C ALA A 540 -1.85 -6.23 32.27
N LEU A 541 -2.11 -6.94 33.37
CA LEU A 541 -2.37 -8.38 33.37
C LEU A 541 -3.74 -8.65 32.73
N ILE A 542 -3.76 -9.46 31.67
CA ILE A 542 -4.96 -9.88 30.95
C ILE A 542 -5.49 -11.19 31.52
N ALA A 543 -4.62 -12.18 31.67
CA ALA A 543 -4.98 -13.52 32.11
C ALA A 543 -3.78 -14.22 32.76
N THR A 544 -4.06 -15.20 33.63
CA THR A 544 -3.05 -16.06 34.25
C THR A 544 -3.59 -17.48 34.32
N ASN A 545 -2.70 -18.46 34.22
CA ASN A 545 -3.04 -19.84 34.50
C ASN A 545 -1.86 -20.65 35.05
N ASP A 546 -2.17 -21.66 35.85
CA ASP A 546 -1.23 -22.60 36.48
C ASP A 546 -1.52 -24.02 35.99
N ASN A 547 -2.79 -24.45 36.01
CA ASN A 547 -3.22 -25.74 35.48
C ASN A 547 -4.25 -25.52 34.36
N TRP A 548 -4.06 -26.13 33.19
CA TRP A 548 -4.90 -25.87 32.02
C TRP A 548 -6.38 -26.21 32.24
N ARG A 549 -6.70 -27.15 33.13
CA ARG A 549 -8.09 -27.48 33.49
C ARG A 549 -8.77 -26.41 34.32
N ASP A 550 -8.00 -25.55 34.98
CA ASP A 550 -8.51 -24.44 35.79
C ASP A 550 -8.88 -23.23 34.92
N ASP A 551 -8.49 -23.21 33.65
CA ASP A 551 -8.86 -22.16 32.70
C ASP A 551 -10.38 -22.21 32.43
N PRO A 552 -11.13 -21.11 32.66
CA PRO A 552 -12.57 -21.06 32.36
C PRO A 552 -12.89 -21.31 30.88
N ASN A 553 -11.88 -21.15 30.02
CA ASN A 553 -11.95 -21.36 28.57
C ASN A 553 -11.27 -22.66 28.11
N SER A 554 -10.98 -23.60 29.02
CA SER A 554 -10.27 -24.86 28.71
C SER A 554 -10.97 -25.72 27.65
N ASN A 555 -12.30 -25.63 27.54
CA ASN A 555 -13.09 -26.26 26.47
C ASN A 555 -12.74 -25.76 25.06
N ARG A 556 -12.14 -24.56 24.94
CA ARG A 556 -11.72 -23.95 23.67
C ARG A 556 -10.33 -24.42 23.21
N LEU A 557 -9.62 -25.24 23.99
CA LEU A 557 -8.27 -25.69 23.64
C LEU A 557 -8.29 -26.80 22.56
N GLY A 558 -9.34 -27.63 22.52
CA GLY A 558 -9.46 -28.70 21.53
C GLY A 558 -8.25 -29.65 21.52
N SER A 559 -7.67 -29.90 20.34
CA SER A 559 -6.47 -30.74 20.18
C SER A 559 -5.19 -30.10 20.74
N LEU A 560 -5.22 -28.82 21.12
CA LEU A 560 -4.10 -28.13 21.73
C LEU A 560 -4.09 -28.25 23.26
N ALA A 561 -5.03 -28.96 23.88
CA ALA A 561 -5.01 -29.18 25.32
C ALA A 561 -3.70 -29.88 25.77
N PRO A 562 -3.00 -29.38 26.81
CA PRO A 562 -1.87 -30.09 27.39
C PRO A 562 -2.26 -31.49 27.87
N THR A 563 -1.28 -32.40 27.88
CA THR A 563 -1.52 -33.80 28.27
C THR A 563 -1.32 -34.04 29.75
N ASN A 564 -0.62 -33.13 30.45
CA ASN A 564 -0.46 -33.18 31.89
C ASN A 564 -1.27 -32.05 32.55
N ASP A 565 -1.95 -32.37 33.65
CA ASP A 565 -2.82 -31.42 34.34
C ASP A 565 -2.05 -30.28 35.03
N LEU A 566 -0.77 -30.46 35.34
CA LEU A 566 0.11 -29.43 35.92
C LEU A 566 0.68 -28.44 34.88
N GLU A 567 0.21 -28.49 33.64
CA GLU A 567 0.66 -27.57 32.59
C GLU A 567 -0.32 -26.42 32.43
N ALA A 568 0.18 -25.19 32.27
CA ALA A 568 -0.67 -24.03 32.05
C ALA A 568 -1.04 -23.85 30.57
N ALA A 569 -2.30 -23.49 30.31
CA ALA A 569 -2.74 -23.03 29.00
C ALA A 569 -3.82 -21.95 29.12
N LEU A 570 -3.85 -21.00 28.19
CA LEU A 570 -4.84 -19.93 28.11
C LEU A 570 -5.45 -19.90 26.71
N SER A 571 -6.76 -19.71 26.62
CA SER A 571 -7.46 -19.40 25.36
C SER A 571 -8.14 -18.03 25.49
N VAL A 572 -7.63 -17.04 24.76
CA VAL A 572 -8.02 -15.63 24.88
C VAL A 572 -8.33 -15.03 23.50
N ASP A 573 -9.29 -14.11 23.45
CA ASP A 573 -9.60 -13.33 22.26
C ASP A 573 -8.86 -11.99 22.34
N LEU A 574 -7.87 -11.80 21.49
CA LEU A 574 -7.00 -10.62 21.48
C LEU A 574 -7.30 -9.76 20.25
N VAL A 575 -7.18 -8.45 20.38
CA VAL A 575 -7.32 -7.48 19.30
C VAL A 575 -5.93 -7.01 18.84
N GLU A 576 -5.87 -6.07 17.90
CA GLU A 576 -4.60 -5.45 17.48
C GLU A 576 -3.85 -4.86 18.69
N GLY A 577 -2.57 -5.20 18.82
CA GLY A 577 -1.74 -4.81 19.95
C GLY A 577 -0.51 -5.70 20.19
N ALA A 578 0.42 -5.21 21.00
CA ALA A 578 1.57 -5.98 21.45
C ALA A 578 1.25 -6.67 22.79
N TYR A 579 1.61 -7.94 22.90
CA TYR A 579 1.31 -8.79 24.03
C TYR A 579 2.56 -9.53 24.51
N THR A 580 2.62 -9.79 25.82
CA THR A 580 3.73 -10.50 26.46
C THR A 580 3.20 -11.65 27.30
N ALA A 581 3.54 -12.88 26.93
CA ALA A 581 3.30 -14.08 27.70
C ALA A 581 4.55 -14.44 28.51
N VAL A 582 4.41 -14.59 29.83
CA VAL A 582 5.49 -14.88 30.77
C VAL A 582 5.29 -16.28 31.32
N VAL A 583 6.30 -17.15 31.12
CA VAL A 583 6.34 -18.50 31.66
C VAL A 583 7.33 -18.58 32.81
N ARG A 584 6.86 -19.11 33.94
CA ARG A 584 7.67 -19.31 35.16
C ARG A 584 7.45 -20.71 35.71
N GLY A 585 8.35 -21.17 36.57
CA GLY A 585 8.07 -22.29 37.45
C GLY A 585 7.31 -21.84 38.68
N LYS A 586 6.25 -22.56 39.05
CA LYS A 586 5.56 -22.34 40.31
C LYS A 586 6.54 -22.35 41.47
N ASN A 587 6.36 -21.43 42.42
CA ASN A 587 7.26 -21.21 43.56
C ASN A 587 8.73 -20.96 43.16
N ASN A 588 8.98 -20.33 42.01
CA ASN A 588 10.32 -20.03 41.49
C ASN A 588 11.17 -21.29 41.22
N THR A 589 10.53 -22.40 40.88
CA THR A 589 11.25 -23.58 40.37
C THR A 589 11.85 -23.31 39.00
N THR A 590 12.91 -24.05 38.66
CA THR A 590 13.62 -23.90 37.37
C THR A 590 13.61 -25.23 36.63
N GLY A 591 13.63 -25.19 35.31
CA GLY A 591 13.69 -26.40 34.49
C GLY A 591 13.49 -26.09 33.01
N ILE A 592 13.62 -27.10 32.16
CA ILE A 592 13.36 -26.95 30.73
C ILE A 592 11.85 -26.83 30.53
N GLY A 593 11.42 -25.68 29.99
CA GLY A 593 10.03 -25.41 29.65
C GLY A 593 9.90 -25.12 28.15
N LEU A 594 8.68 -25.24 27.65
CA LEU A 594 8.30 -24.89 26.29
C LEU A 594 7.15 -23.90 26.36
N ALA A 595 7.33 -22.71 25.79
CA ALA A 595 6.22 -21.77 25.62
C ALA A 595 5.77 -21.76 24.17
N GLU A 596 4.47 -21.82 23.97
CA GLU A 596 3.87 -21.85 22.65
C GLU A 596 2.73 -20.86 22.54
N ALA A 597 2.63 -20.23 21.37
CA ALA A 597 1.47 -19.44 21.00
C ALA A 597 0.93 -19.99 19.68
N TYR A 598 -0.31 -20.47 19.70
CA TYR A 598 -1.07 -20.90 18.53
C TYR A 598 -2.16 -19.89 18.24
N PHE A 599 -2.32 -19.57 16.97
CA PHE A 599 -3.29 -18.59 16.52
C PHE A 599 -4.31 -19.31 15.67
N ASP A 600 -5.56 -19.26 16.10
CA ASP A 600 -6.67 -19.88 15.39
C ASP A 600 -7.54 -18.76 14.79
N ALA A 601 -7.70 -18.78 13.46
CA ALA A 601 -8.78 -18.03 12.85
C ALA A 601 -10.07 -18.71 13.32
N GLY A 602 -10.74 -18.09 14.31
CA GLY A 602 -12.10 -18.48 14.67
C GLY A 602 -12.98 -18.57 13.42
N GLN A 603 -14.18 -19.16 13.51
CA GLN A 603 -15.08 -19.44 12.38
C GLN A 603 -15.62 -18.22 11.60
N SER A 604 -14.82 -17.19 11.34
CA SER A 604 -15.11 -16.07 10.46
C SER A 604 -14.21 -16.16 9.22
N PRO A 605 -14.75 -16.59 8.07
CA PRO A 605 -13.97 -16.99 6.89
C PRO A 605 -13.43 -15.83 6.04
N SER A 606 -13.56 -14.56 6.44
CA SER A 606 -13.31 -13.43 5.54
C SER A 606 -11.94 -12.74 5.66
N VAL A 607 -11.21 -12.84 6.78
CA VAL A 607 -9.78 -12.45 6.91
C VAL A 607 -9.13 -13.17 8.11
N PRO A 608 -8.15 -14.06 7.93
CA PRO A 608 -7.41 -14.66 9.05
C PRO A 608 -6.62 -13.58 9.80
N ALA A 609 -6.52 -13.71 11.12
CA ALA A 609 -5.65 -12.86 11.92
C ALA A 609 -4.19 -12.96 11.46
N GLU A 610 -3.44 -11.87 11.59
CA GLU A 610 -2.08 -11.74 11.07
C GLU A 610 -1.11 -11.33 12.20
N LEU A 611 0.04 -12.00 12.23
CA LEU A 611 1.13 -11.70 13.15
C LEU A 611 2.24 -11.01 12.39
N ALA A 612 2.62 -9.82 12.86
CA ALA A 612 3.78 -9.14 12.32
C ALA A 612 5.08 -9.78 12.80
N ASN A 613 5.09 -10.30 14.03
CA ASN A 613 6.25 -10.94 14.61
C ASN A 613 5.89 -11.87 15.78
N LEU A 614 6.76 -12.84 15.97
CA LEU A 614 6.81 -13.68 17.16
C LEU A 614 8.24 -13.64 17.71
N SER A 615 8.36 -13.50 19.02
CA SER A 615 9.65 -13.35 19.69
C SER A 615 9.70 -14.15 20.98
N THR A 616 10.89 -14.61 21.36
CA THR A 616 11.10 -15.18 22.70
C THR A 616 12.40 -14.70 23.31
N ARG A 617 12.29 -14.16 24.53
CA ARG A 617 13.42 -13.77 25.37
C ARG A 617 13.70 -14.85 26.40
N GLY A 618 14.98 -15.17 26.60
CA GLY A 618 15.40 -16.15 27.59
C GLY A 618 16.92 -16.22 27.73
N LEU A 619 17.38 -16.85 28.81
CA LEU A 619 18.80 -17.11 29.03
C LEU A 619 19.30 -18.22 28.10
N VAL A 620 20.22 -17.88 27.21
CA VAL A 620 20.94 -18.84 26.36
C VAL A 620 22.10 -19.44 27.15
N GLU A 621 22.11 -20.76 27.28
CA GLU A 621 23.20 -21.52 27.92
C GLU A 621 23.94 -22.39 26.89
N THR A 622 24.90 -23.19 27.35
CA THR A 622 25.74 -24.04 26.50
C THR A 622 25.14 -25.44 26.27
N GLY A 623 25.67 -26.18 25.29
CA GLY A 623 25.28 -27.57 25.03
C GLY A 623 23.82 -27.69 24.59
N ASP A 624 23.04 -28.52 25.29
CA ASP A 624 21.63 -28.78 24.98
C ASP A 624 20.66 -27.70 25.52
N ASN A 625 21.18 -26.72 26.29
CA ASN A 625 20.41 -25.64 26.90
C ASN A 625 20.46 -24.33 26.09
N VAL A 626 20.77 -24.41 24.79
CA VAL A 626 20.63 -23.26 23.88
C VAL A 626 19.17 -22.87 23.67
N MET A 627 18.94 -21.66 23.17
CA MET A 627 17.59 -21.23 22.80
C MET A 627 17.21 -21.83 21.46
N ILE A 628 16.07 -22.50 21.42
CA ILE A 628 15.54 -23.13 20.22
C ILE A 628 14.13 -22.59 19.99
N GLY A 629 13.98 -21.72 19.01
CA GLY A 629 12.71 -21.18 18.54
C GLY A 629 12.21 -21.96 17.33
N GLY A 630 11.14 -22.73 17.49
CA GLY A 630 10.41 -23.36 16.40
C GLY A 630 9.30 -22.46 15.88
N PHE A 631 9.07 -22.49 14.57
CA PHE A 631 7.93 -21.83 13.93
C PHE A 631 7.43 -22.65 12.74
N ILE A 632 6.15 -22.55 12.44
CA ILE A 632 5.53 -23.19 11.28
C ILE A 632 5.16 -22.10 10.28
N ALA A 633 5.73 -22.19 9.08
CA ALA A 633 5.18 -21.52 7.91
C ALA A 633 4.01 -22.38 7.42
N THR A 634 2.79 -21.88 7.53
CA THR A 634 1.57 -22.60 7.10
C THR A 634 0.96 -21.92 5.87
N ASP A 635 -0.19 -22.46 5.43
CA ASP A 635 -1.15 -21.81 4.55
C ASP A 635 -0.58 -21.07 3.34
N SER A 636 0.29 -21.74 2.59
CA SER A 636 0.75 -21.24 1.29
C SER A 636 0.83 -22.33 0.21
N ASN A 637 0.57 -21.95 -1.04
CA ASN A 637 0.83 -22.71 -2.26
C ASN A 637 2.15 -22.20 -2.90
N GLY A 638 2.97 -21.48 -2.13
CA GLY A 638 4.25 -20.88 -2.53
C GLY A 638 5.11 -20.50 -1.31
N PRO A 639 6.41 -20.20 -1.47
CA PRO A 639 7.29 -19.90 -0.34
C PRO A 639 7.05 -18.49 0.27
N THR A 640 7.25 -18.35 1.58
CA THR A 640 7.03 -17.12 2.37
C THR A 640 8.36 -16.49 2.78
N ARG A 641 8.45 -15.16 2.79
CA ARG A 641 9.67 -14.43 3.19
C ARG A 641 9.66 -14.16 4.69
N PHE A 642 10.77 -14.46 5.34
CA PHE A 642 10.96 -14.25 6.78
C PHE A 642 12.24 -13.47 7.07
N VAL A 643 12.19 -12.64 8.11
CA VAL A 643 13.38 -12.18 8.85
C VAL A 643 13.45 -12.95 10.15
N ILE A 644 14.53 -13.70 10.36
CA ILE A 644 14.83 -14.33 11.64
C ILE A 644 16.02 -13.60 12.26
N ARG A 645 15.90 -13.14 13.51
CA ARG A 645 16.95 -12.36 14.19
C ARG A 645 17.29 -12.93 15.54
N ALA A 646 18.55 -12.78 15.94
CA ALA A 646 19.03 -13.02 17.30
C ALA A 646 19.59 -11.71 17.86
N ILE A 647 18.90 -11.15 18.85
CA ILE A 647 19.21 -9.87 19.50
C ILE A 647 19.80 -10.16 20.88
N GLY A 648 20.96 -9.58 21.17
CA GLY A 648 21.69 -9.81 22.41
C GLY A 648 22.16 -8.48 23.00
N PRO A 649 23.25 -7.87 22.51
CA PRO A 649 23.80 -6.64 23.07
C PRO A 649 22.83 -5.47 23.17
N SER A 650 21.91 -5.32 22.19
CA SER A 650 20.92 -4.23 22.20
C SER A 650 19.97 -4.31 23.41
N LEU A 651 19.78 -5.49 24.00
CA LEU A 651 18.95 -5.67 25.20
C LEU A 651 19.50 -4.93 26.43
N GLY A 652 20.81 -4.63 26.47
CA GLY A 652 21.39 -3.82 27.55
C GLY A 652 20.76 -2.43 27.64
N SER A 653 20.42 -1.82 26.49
CA SER A 653 19.72 -0.54 26.45
C SER A 653 18.25 -0.62 26.90
N ALA A 654 17.67 -1.82 26.88
CA ALA A 654 16.33 -2.12 27.39
C ALA A 654 16.34 -2.51 28.89
N GLY A 655 17.47 -2.32 29.59
CA GLY A 655 17.59 -2.58 31.03
C GLY A 655 17.91 -4.03 31.42
N ILE A 656 18.21 -4.90 30.45
CA ILE A 656 18.65 -6.27 30.75
C ILE A 656 20.10 -6.25 31.22
N SER A 657 20.35 -6.81 32.42
CA SER A 657 21.63 -6.73 33.12
C SER A 657 22.71 -7.67 32.59
N ASN A 658 22.32 -8.79 31.98
CA ASN A 658 23.24 -9.80 31.43
C ASN A 658 22.87 -10.20 29.99
N PRO A 659 22.94 -9.28 29.01
CA PRO A 659 22.67 -9.60 27.61
C PRO A 659 23.73 -10.55 27.04
N LEU A 660 23.32 -11.44 26.13
CA LEU A 660 24.26 -12.26 25.37
C LEU A 660 25.11 -11.36 24.48
N ALA A 661 26.43 -11.34 24.68
CA ALA A 661 27.31 -10.37 24.07
C ALA A 661 27.53 -10.57 22.56
N ASP A 662 27.40 -11.80 22.07
CA ASP A 662 27.66 -12.18 20.68
C ASP A 662 26.77 -13.40 20.34
N PRO A 663 25.49 -13.16 20.00
CA PRO A 663 24.58 -14.21 19.55
C PRO A 663 24.98 -14.73 18.16
N THR A 664 24.81 -16.03 17.94
CA THR A 664 24.89 -16.67 16.61
C THR A 664 23.57 -17.36 16.31
N LEU A 665 23.15 -17.37 15.04
CA LEU A 665 21.87 -17.90 14.59
C LEU A 665 22.06 -19.02 13.55
N GLU A 666 21.36 -20.14 13.74
CA GLU A 666 21.21 -21.21 12.74
C GLU A 666 19.73 -21.42 12.41
N LEU A 667 19.39 -21.63 11.14
CA LEU A 667 18.05 -21.96 10.67
C LEU A 667 18.04 -23.36 10.06
N HIS A 668 17.17 -24.24 10.55
CA HIS A 668 17.04 -25.63 10.12
C HIS A 668 15.63 -25.94 9.59
N ASP A 669 15.52 -26.92 8.68
CA ASP A 669 14.24 -27.45 8.18
C ASP A 669 13.61 -28.48 9.13
N GLY A 670 12.41 -28.97 8.79
CA GLY A 670 11.68 -29.97 9.59
C GLY A 670 12.35 -31.34 9.71
N ASN A 671 13.38 -31.62 8.89
CA ASN A 671 14.20 -32.83 8.99
C ASN A 671 15.50 -32.60 9.80
N GLY A 672 15.72 -31.37 10.29
CA GLY A 672 16.91 -30.97 11.03
C GLY A 672 18.12 -30.62 10.15
N ALA A 673 17.93 -30.42 8.83
CA ALA A 673 19.01 -29.98 7.96
C ALA A 673 19.22 -28.46 8.08
N VAL A 674 20.48 -28.01 8.10
CA VAL A 674 20.83 -26.58 8.15
C VAL A 674 20.50 -25.92 6.81
N ILE A 675 19.65 -24.88 6.87
CA ILE A 675 19.29 -24.01 5.73
C ILE A 675 20.26 -22.84 5.64
N ALA A 676 20.52 -22.16 6.77
CA ALA A 676 21.34 -20.96 6.83
C ALA A 676 21.94 -20.75 8.22
N THR A 677 23.06 -20.02 8.28
CA THR A 677 23.72 -19.61 9.54
C THR A 677 24.17 -18.16 9.44
N ASN A 678 24.14 -17.43 10.54
CA ASN A 678 24.66 -16.07 10.61
C ASN A 678 25.26 -15.78 12.00
N ASP A 679 26.37 -15.06 12.02
CA ASP A 679 27.07 -14.60 13.23
C ASP A 679 26.75 -13.11 13.43
N ASN A 680 27.17 -12.27 12.49
CA ASN A 680 26.86 -10.84 12.49
C ASN A 680 25.94 -10.49 11.31
N TRP A 681 24.96 -9.63 11.53
CA TRP A 681 23.92 -9.32 10.53
C TRP A 681 24.47 -8.62 9.29
N LYS A 682 25.65 -7.99 9.40
CA LYS A 682 26.39 -7.39 8.27
C LYS A 682 27.27 -8.37 7.50
N ASP A 683 27.46 -9.60 8.01
CA ASP A 683 28.26 -10.63 7.31
C ASP A 683 27.57 -11.15 6.05
N GLY A 684 26.25 -10.95 5.94
CA GLY A 684 25.41 -11.37 4.82
C GLY A 684 25.00 -10.22 3.89
N ASP A 685 23.80 -10.31 3.32
CA ASP A 685 23.24 -9.25 2.45
C ASP A 685 22.69 -8.08 3.29
N GLU A 686 23.62 -7.21 3.73
CA GLU A 686 23.32 -6.03 4.55
C GLU A 686 22.25 -5.12 3.88
N ALA A 687 22.33 -4.95 2.56
CA ALA A 687 21.41 -4.10 1.81
C ALA A 687 19.97 -4.64 1.88
N SER A 688 19.79 -5.95 1.69
CA SER A 688 18.50 -6.61 1.85
C SER A 688 17.97 -6.50 3.28
N VAL A 689 18.82 -6.70 4.30
CA VAL A 689 18.41 -6.59 5.70
C VAL A 689 17.94 -5.16 6.01
N ARG A 690 18.66 -4.15 5.54
CA ARG A 690 18.25 -2.73 5.72
C ARG A 690 16.95 -2.41 5.00
N ALA A 691 16.74 -2.95 3.80
CA ALA A 691 15.52 -2.72 3.02
C ALA A 691 14.25 -3.22 3.72
N THR A 692 14.36 -4.22 4.59
CA THR A 692 13.23 -4.69 5.41
C THR A 692 12.80 -3.69 6.50
N GLY A 693 13.67 -2.74 6.87
CA GLY A 693 13.49 -1.90 8.06
C GLY A 693 13.72 -2.64 9.40
N LEU A 694 14.16 -3.90 9.35
CA LEU A 694 14.39 -4.76 10.51
C LEU A 694 15.89 -5.05 10.71
N ALA A 695 16.78 -4.13 10.37
CA ALA A 695 18.19 -4.25 10.72
C ALA A 695 18.39 -4.13 12.26
N PRO A 696 19.19 -5.02 12.88
CA PRO A 696 19.59 -4.86 14.27
C PRO A 696 20.39 -3.57 14.48
N GLN A 697 20.40 -3.08 15.72
CA GLN A 697 21.11 -1.85 16.08
C GLN A 697 22.59 -2.11 16.38
N ASN A 698 22.92 -3.31 16.89
CA ASN A 698 24.29 -3.68 17.21
C ASN A 698 24.85 -4.60 16.12
N ASP A 699 26.11 -4.38 15.74
CA ASP A 699 26.77 -5.14 14.68
C ASP A 699 27.00 -6.61 15.04
N ALA A 700 27.11 -6.95 16.33
CA ALA A 700 27.30 -8.33 16.80
C ALA A 700 26.00 -9.16 16.87
N GLU A 701 24.88 -8.62 16.40
CA GLU A 701 23.60 -9.34 16.38
C GLU A 701 23.44 -10.10 15.07
N SER A 702 22.73 -11.24 15.06
CA SER A 702 22.59 -12.06 13.85
C SER A 702 21.25 -11.88 13.16
N VAL A 703 21.23 -11.97 11.83
CA VAL A 703 20.02 -12.00 11.00
C VAL A 703 20.12 -13.01 9.87
N ILE A 704 19.03 -13.74 9.64
CA ILE A 704 18.81 -14.56 8.46
C ILE A 704 17.57 -14.03 7.73
N LEU A 705 17.73 -13.69 6.45
CA LEU A 705 16.63 -13.50 5.51
C LEU A 705 16.41 -14.82 4.78
N ALA A 706 15.17 -15.34 4.81
CA ALA A 706 14.87 -16.62 4.19
C ALA A 706 13.54 -16.60 3.46
N THR A 707 13.47 -17.30 2.33
CA THR A 707 12.23 -17.59 1.60
C THR A 707 11.93 -19.07 1.77
N LEU A 708 10.94 -19.40 2.60
CA LEU A 708 10.70 -20.73 3.12
C LEU A 708 9.36 -21.30 2.61
N PRO A 709 9.32 -22.52 2.05
CA PRO A 709 8.07 -23.25 1.78
C PRO A 709 7.20 -23.46 3.03
N VAL A 710 5.99 -24.01 2.83
CA VAL A 710 5.19 -24.53 3.96
C VAL A 710 5.99 -25.62 4.68
N GLY A 711 6.08 -25.51 5.99
CA GLY A 711 6.81 -26.47 6.80
C GLY A 711 7.09 -25.98 8.21
N ALA A 712 7.59 -26.90 9.04
CA ALA A 712 8.14 -26.58 10.34
C ALA A 712 9.63 -26.23 10.22
N TYR A 713 10.05 -25.18 10.90
CA TYR A 713 11.42 -24.66 10.90
C TYR A 713 11.91 -24.42 12.33
N THR A 714 13.22 -24.52 12.51
CA THR A 714 13.87 -24.33 13.80
C THR A 714 14.98 -23.29 13.69
N ALA A 715 14.89 -22.23 14.50
CA ALA A 715 15.94 -21.25 14.72
C ALA A 715 16.69 -21.58 16.03
N ILE A 716 18.00 -21.77 15.96
CA ILE A 716 18.85 -22.04 17.13
C ILE A 716 19.72 -20.81 17.39
N VAL A 717 19.61 -20.26 18.60
CA VAL A 717 20.47 -19.15 19.05
C VAL A 717 21.48 -19.68 20.06
N ARG A 718 22.76 -19.39 19.80
CA ARG A 718 23.89 -19.73 20.68
C ARG A 718 24.70 -18.49 21.02
N GLY A 719 25.50 -18.55 22.07
CA GLY A 719 26.58 -17.59 22.29
C GLY A 719 27.85 -18.03 21.59
N LYS A 720 28.48 -17.14 20.83
CA LYS A 720 29.76 -17.40 20.20
C LYS A 720 30.79 -17.83 21.26
N GLY A 721 31.58 -18.84 20.93
CA GLY A 721 32.57 -19.39 21.86
C GLY A 721 31.98 -20.03 23.13
N ASN A 722 30.72 -20.47 23.09
CA ASN A 722 29.97 -20.99 24.25
C ASN A 722 29.71 -19.95 25.36
N ALA A 723 29.60 -18.68 25.00
CA ALA A 723 29.13 -17.65 25.93
C ALA A 723 27.67 -17.89 26.35
N THR A 724 27.29 -17.38 27.51
CA THR A 724 25.92 -17.41 28.04
C THR A 724 25.41 -16.00 28.27
N GLY A 725 24.10 -15.82 28.24
CA GLY A 725 23.48 -14.51 28.41
C GLY A 725 22.05 -14.48 27.89
N VAL A 726 21.31 -13.42 28.23
CA VAL A 726 19.94 -13.24 27.79
C VAL A 726 19.94 -12.79 26.33
N ALA A 727 19.24 -13.53 25.47
CA ALA A 727 19.01 -13.15 24.08
C ALA A 727 17.52 -13.12 23.78
N LEU A 728 17.20 -12.62 22.60
CA LEU A 728 15.87 -12.60 22.01
C LEU A 728 15.97 -13.22 20.60
N VAL A 729 15.19 -14.27 20.34
CA VAL A 729 14.96 -14.76 18.97
C VAL A 729 13.67 -14.15 18.44
N GLU A 730 13.68 -13.64 17.22
CA GLU A 730 12.53 -13.02 16.58
C GLU A 730 12.32 -13.58 15.18
N VAL A 731 11.06 -13.80 14.79
CA VAL A 731 10.66 -14.18 13.44
C VAL A 731 9.60 -13.20 12.95
N TYR A 732 9.88 -12.54 11.83
CA TYR A 732 8.99 -11.61 11.16
C TYR A 732 8.56 -12.19 9.82
N ASN A 733 7.27 -12.11 9.51
CA ASN A 733 6.75 -12.39 8.17
C ASN A 733 6.85 -11.12 7.31
N LEU A 734 7.39 -11.24 6.10
CA LEU A 734 7.52 -10.15 5.13
C LEU A 734 6.52 -10.34 4.00
N HIS A 735 5.36 -9.70 4.14
CA HIS A 735 4.29 -9.66 3.14
C HIS A 735 4.76 -9.09 1.79
#